data_AF-A0A496V4Q6-F1
#
_entry.id   AF-A0A496V4Q6-F1
#
_cell.length_a   1.000
_cell.length_b   1.000
_cell.length_c   1.000
_cell.angle_alpha   90.00
_cell.angle_beta   90.00
_cell.angle_gamma   90.00
#
_symmetry.space_group_name_H-M   'P 1'
#
loop_
_entity.id
_entity.type
_entity.pdbx_description
1 polymer ?
#
loop_
_entity_poly.entity_id
_entity_poly.type
_entity_poly.pdbx_seq_one_letter_code
_entity_poly.pdbx_strand_id
1 'polypeptide(L)'
;MKKLAAFFTLLTLLLSQTGFATESRLSLTASDGTGLELHQFEARVVLDGFLAFTELEMVFYNPENRRREGRFQIILPDNAAISRFAMKIGERLQEGEIVEKQLARRAYEDFLHRRQDPALLETDSGNRFNARIFPIEPKSEKRLILSYSQRLAGLESEYVLPLKGLPQLKHLAIKVFYDRDSFSTTQLGELTGTVSKREVLSIDKRNYQPTVDFRMPYQLKSSQGGISMQSGQLVAARIIPFTEATSTTAKQGLDNLILLMDTSASQAPYLADSLKRLETLLPQLKVGTLQLYTFDQRVKKVGTADNLTAHKALIGQLQQHKALGASRLEAAINALSALKLQKSRLLLISDTVVTAGETSATALAAQLKTIPWLDRVDILIPSYHSDKQIARSLAKAGKSPGIVAPLALSDAHIIRKLTSPVYADMPIKVSGSNWFWPEKVEALQTNEPLIVFAEMSSNLPITISVGDKVLSLTSKPANPILLKREWVRARLDKLLDMEDKTQDKDLKSAFHNEIINLSVKERVLSPYTSLLVLETEDDYRRYKIDRKGLADILTIGVDGLTVIKRAGVENERPTPEVAKPAEDIEKVVQRFVICILQERKEIETCLPGSKEAFVARFREAMEKERPSEHDRQEVEKFLALIVQGNTEELFEYLSNRVSAAQLSEMSKVLEEATSRRVGKSLQRFVICIRQERKEIEACLPESKEAFVASIREVMEKERSSEHDRQEIEEFFALIVQGNTEELFEYLSNRVPAARRSERLEENASRSSVAESEADDEAETELQMATREDSAELETGSAPPAPTLALRDAPALSAPAPAPMEERPQAQTEERRMMAAPPRQERLMTRSRGAADDDAERRAARMGRHRDVPAAPPAPTAALRAPATGASAPRSAPAPMAEHPQAQTEERRVMTAPPRQERMMMDSRGAADDDDDRAAEEEMAASRPAAAMAPPPARLMARSAGRAAQEKPRQISPWIGKYAEFRALLDKADIKAAGNFAQQWHQKELANVMALIALGEWYEKTGDTAQAARAYGSLIDYFPARADIRRWAAERLLSINTESWLSIDSLKKAVEQRPDHPSGHYLLAIAYWEAGQYKKAVETLQAALERDYPRFKAAKRMLAETLALMLTRLEQQQQLGAIFPDKSFNWKKATQRQLRLLLMWETDANDVDFHIYDNQQHHAYYSQKRLPSGGSLYADIRTGYGPECFSISEPKAFPYRIQAHYYNMGPMGYGMGVLHVLKYEPKTGLNSEFRPFVVMKDGAYVELGKVNE
;
A
#
# COMPACT_ATOMS: atom_id res chain seq x y z
N MET A 1 34.88 24.40 42.82
CA MET A 1 35.08 22.99 42.41
C MET A 1 33.83 22.11 42.57
N LYS A 2 33.37 21.68 43.77
CA LYS A 2 32.26 20.70 43.90
C LYS A 2 30.99 21.02 43.07
N LYS A 3 30.50 22.26 43.04
CA LYS A 3 29.37 22.67 42.17
C LYS A 3 29.66 22.55 40.66
N LEU A 4 30.91 22.78 40.25
CA LEU A 4 31.35 22.66 38.85
C LEU A 4 31.45 21.20 38.42
N ALA A 5 31.92 20.32 39.33
CA ALA A 5 31.88 18.88 39.12
C ALA A 5 30.44 18.38 38.99
N ALA A 6 29.53 18.78 39.89
CA ALA A 6 28.11 18.43 39.80
C ALA A 6 27.46 18.92 38.49
N PHE A 7 27.80 20.11 38.01
CA PHE A 7 27.35 20.61 36.71
C PHE A 7 27.87 19.76 35.55
N PHE A 8 29.15 19.38 35.56
CA PHE A 8 29.71 18.45 34.57
C PHE A 8 29.09 17.04 34.67
N THR A 9 28.77 16.54 35.87
CA THR A 9 28.06 15.25 36.05
C THR A 9 26.65 15.33 35.50
N LEU A 10 25.91 16.42 35.74
CA LEU A 10 24.56 16.63 35.21
C LEU A 10 24.58 16.80 33.67
N LEU A 11 25.54 17.56 33.15
CA LEU A 11 25.74 17.76 31.71
C LEU A 11 26.15 16.47 31.00
N THR A 12 26.99 15.63 31.63
CA THR A 12 27.32 14.30 31.10
C THR A 12 26.17 13.29 31.26
N LEU A 13 25.28 13.45 32.26
CA LEU A 13 24.02 12.68 32.32
C LEU A 13 23.07 13.06 31.17
N LEU A 14 22.93 14.35 30.89
CA LEU A 14 22.13 14.86 29.76
C LEU A 14 22.72 14.44 28.40
N LEU A 15 24.05 14.47 28.25
CA LEU A 15 24.75 14.05 27.02
C LEU A 15 24.89 12.53 26.87
N SER A 16 24.64 11.73 27.92
CA SER A 16 24.67 10.26 27.83
C SER A 16 23.32 9.62 27.53
N GLN A 17 22.22 10.40 27.53
CA GLN A 17 20.96 9.98 26.92
C GLN A 17 21.01 10.03 25.37
N THR A 18 21.96 9.33 24.76
CA THR A 18 21.80 8.91 23.35
C THR A 18 20.78 7.77 23.30
N GLY A 19 19.51 8.13 23.37
CA GLY A 19 18.45 7.27 22.89
C GLY A 19 18.56 7.18 21.37
N PHE A 20 18.54 5.97 20.83
CA PHE A 20 18.53 5.71 19.38
C PHE A 20 17.53 6.59 18.65
N ALA A 21 17.86 7.00 17.42
CA ALA A 21 16.88 7.60 16.50
C ALA A 21 15.67 6.67 16.37
N THR A 22 14.58 6.99 17.07
CA THR A 22 13.46 6.06 17.24
C THR A 22 12.36 6.41 16.24
N GLU A 23 12.47 5.84 15.04
CA GLU A 23 11.33 5.78 14.13
C GLU A 23 10.14 5.10 14.83
N SER A 24 8.94 5.62 14.62
CA SER A 24 7.72 4.94 15.10
C SER A 24 7.61 3.57 14.44
N ARG A 25 7.40 2.52 15.25
CA ARG A 25 7.13 1.17 14.73
C ARG A 25 5.73 1.04 14.10
N LEU A 26 4.93 2.11 14.13
CA LEU A 26 3.57 2.17 13.60
C LEU A 26 3.26 3.54 12.98
N SER A 27 2.70 3.55 11.77
CA SER A 27 2.30 4.78 11.09
C SER A 27 1.13 4.54 10.12
N LEU A 28 0.44 5.63 9.77
CA LEU A 28 -0.43 5.71 8.60
C LEU A 28 -0.01 6.98 7.83
N THR A 29 0.73 6.82 6.74
CA THR A 29 1.05 7.95 5.86
C THR A 29 0.06 7.97 4.70
N ALA A 30 -0.32 9.16 4.24
CA ALA A 30 -0.86 9.29 2.91
C ALA A 30 0.20 8.87 1.87
N SER A 31 -0.29 8.52 0.69
CA SER A 31 0.47 8.20 -0.52
C SER A 31 1.65 9.13 -0.87
N ASP A 32 1.54 10.44 -0.56
CA ASP A 32 2.61 11.43 -0.77
C ASP A 32 3.62 11.56 0.39
N GLY A 33 3.54 10.66 1.36
CA GLY A 33 4.43 10.59 2.53
C GLY A 33 4.00 11.45 3.72
N THR A 34 2.99 12.31 3.57
CA THR A 34 2.44 13.10 4.68
C THR A 34 1.77 12.19 5.71
N GLY A 35 2.08 12.34 7.01
CA GLY A 35 1.49 11.53 8.06
C GLY A 35 0.02 11.90 8.34
N LEU A 36 -0.84 10.90 8.53
CA LEU A 36 -2.15 11.10 9.15
C LEU A 36 -2.00 11.06 10.68
N GLU A 37 -2.82 11.83 11.38
CA GLU A 37 -2.68 12.02 12.83
C GLU A 37 -3.27 10.82 13.58
N LEU A 38 -2.44 10.05 14.30
CA LEU A 38 -2.94 9.01 15.21
C LEU A 38 -3.52 9.68 16.46
N HIS A 39 -4.84 9.65 16.60
CA HIS A 39 -5.57 10.33 17.69
C HIS A 39 -5.83 9.41 18.87
N GLN A 40 -6.20 8.14 18.63
CA GLN A 40 -6.48 7.14 19.66
C GLN A 40 -5.70 5.86 19.39
N PHE A 41 -5.14 5.28 20.45
CA PHE A 41 -4.49 3.98 20.44
C PHE A 41 -4.96 3.19 21.65
N GLU A 42 -5.66 2.07 21.43
CA GLU A 42 -6.03 1.13 22.48
C GLU A 42 -5.35 -0.22 22.26
N ALA A 43 -4.73 -0.76 23.31
CA ALA A 43 -4.13 -2.09 23.29
C ALA A 43 -4.80 -2.99 24.33
N ARG A 44 -5.49 -4.03 23.85
CA ARG A 44 -5.93 -5.16 24.66
C ARG A 44 -4.88 -6.27 24.55
N VAL A 45 -4.45 -6.85 25.67
CA VAL A 45 -3.40 -7.88 25.70
C VAL A 45 -3.81 -9.02 26.63
N VAL A 46 -3.61 -10.27 26.20
CA VAL A 46 -3.71 -11.45 27.07
C VAL A 46 -2.37 -12.18 27.06
N LEU A 47 -1.83 -12.42 28.26
CA LEU A 47 -0.55 -13.09 28.49
C LEU A 47 -0.81 -14.46 29.14
N ASP A 48 -0.69 -15.52 28.36
CA ASP A 48 -0.95 -16.92 28.76
C ASP A 48 0.39 -17.68 28.75
N GLY A 49 1.00 -17.86 29.92
CA GLY A 49 2.33 -18.45 30.05
C GLY A 49 3.37 -17.71 29.21
N PHE A 50 3.97 -18.39 28.22
CA PHE A 50 4.95 -17.79 27.29
C PHE A 50 4.34 -17.44 25.91
N LEU A 51 3.02 -17.51 25.77
CA LEU A 51 2.26 -17.08 24.60
C LEU A 51 1.53 -15.77 24.92
N ALA A 52 1.50 -14.85 23.96
CA ALA A 52 0.76 -13.60 24.09
C ALA A 52 -0.19 -13.41 22.91
N PHE A 53 -1.33 -12.79 23.16
CA PHE A 53 -2.23 -12.26 22.13
C PHE A 53 -2.45 -10.78 22.39
N THR A 54 -2.38 -9.98 21.34
CA THR A 54 -2.54 -8.51 21.38
C THR A 54 -3.56 -8.10 20.32
N GLU A 55 -4.49 -7.21 20.69
CA GLU A 55 -5.43 -6.56 19.80
C GLU A 55 -5.26 -5.05 19.94
N LEU A 56 -4.91 -4.40 18.85
CA LEU A 56 -4.72 -2.95 18.74
C LEU A 56 -5.92 -2.34 18.01
N GLU A 57 -6.54 -1.34 18.61
CA GLU A 57 -7.53 -0.48 17.96
C GLU A 57 -6.93 0.93 17.81
N MET A 58 -6.98 1.45 16.59
CA MET A 58 -6.26 2.65 16.19
C MET A 58 -7.19 3.57 15.41
N VAL A 59 -7.23 4.85 15.80
CA VAL A 59 -8.03 5.87 15.11
C VAL A 59 -7.10 6.94 14.56
N PHE A 60 -7.08 7.06 13.24
CA PHE A 60 -6.29 8.05 12.52
C PHE A 60 -7.19 9.09 11.91
N TYR A 61 -6.79 10.36 11.96
CA TYR A 61 -7.52 11.50 11.43
C TYR A 61 -6.84 12.07 10.19
N ASN A 62 -7.65 12.46 9.21
CA ASN A 62 -7.21 13.17 8.02
C ASN A 62 -7.39 14.69 8.19
N PRO A 63 -6.31 15.47 8.43
CA PRO A 63 -6.42 16.92 8.58
C PRO A 63 -6.69 17.65 7.26
N GLU A 64 -6.66 16.99 6.11
CA GLU A 64 -6.83 17.61 4.79
C GLU A 64 -8.30 17.84 4.40
N ASN A 65 -8.50 18.81 3.50
CA ASN A 65 -9.80 19.05 2.82
C ASN A 65 -10.02 18.13 1.60
N ARG A 66 -9.30 17.02 1.48
CA ARG A 66 -9.39 16.06 0.36
C ARG A 66 -9.36 14.61 0.81
N ARG A 67 -10.05 13.74 0.07
CA ARG A 67 -10.00 12.27 0.20
C ARG A 67 -8.58 11.76 -0.08
N ARG A 68 -8.16 10.70 0.61
CA ARG A 68 -6.83 10.08 0.52
C ARG A 68 -6.89 8.57 0.40
N GLU A 69 -5.84 7.96 -0.15
CA GLU A 69 -5.41 6.61 0.24
C GLU A 69 -4.36 6.73 1.34
N GLY A 70 -4.51 5.94 2.41
CA GLY A 70 -3.52 5.79 3.46
C GLY A 70 -2.77 4.47 3.33
N ARG A 71 -1.45 4.51 3.52
CA ARG A 71 -0.57 3.36 3.69
C ARG A 71 -0.25 3.18 5.18
N PHE A 72 -0.93 2.23 5.81
CA PHE A 72 -0.59 1.79 7.16
C PHE A 72 0.68 0.96 7.11
N GLN A 73 1.55 1.12 8.10
CA GLN A 73 2.72 0.28 8.31
C GLN A 73 2.83 -0.07 9.80
N ILE A 74 3.15 -1.34 10.08
CA ILE A 74 3.53 -1.79 11.41
C ILE A 74 4.75 -2.72 11.35
N ILE A 75 5.71 -2.53 12.26
CA ILE A 75 6.84 -3.43 12.50
C ILE A 75 6.52 -4.23 13.75
N LEU A 76 6.28 -5.54 13.60
CA LEU A 76 5.86 -6.37 14.73
C LEU A 76 7.03 -6.82 15.63
N PRO A 77 6.77 -7.08 16.93
CA PRO A 77 7.74 -7.71 17.84
C PRO A 77 8.24 -9.08 17.37
N ASP A 78 9.37 -9.52 17.94
CA ASP A 78 9.96 -10.83 17.63
C ASP A 78 9.00 -11.99 17.88
N ASN A 79 8.94 -12.90 16.90
CA ASN A 79 8.05 -14.07 16.84
C ASN A 79 6.54 -13.73 16.90
N ALA A 80 6.13 -12.50 16.57
CA ALA A 80 4.73 -12.16 16.37
C ALA A 80 4.20 -12.56 14.97
N ALA A 81 2.90 -12.80 14.82
CA ALA A 81 2.22 -12.93 13.53
C ALA A 81 0.79 -12.40 13.56
N ILE A 82 0.37 -11.77 12.46
CA ILE A 82 -0.96 -11.17 12.32
C ILE A 82 -2.05 -12.24 12.34
N SER A 83 -3.16 -11.88 12.98
CA SER A 83 -4.27 -12.76 13.33
C SER A 83 -5.64 -12.19 12.99
N ARG A 84 -5.75 -10.86 12.94
CA ARG A 84 -6.95 -10.13 12.53
C ARG A 84 -6.53 -8.81 11.91
N PHE A 85 -7.25 -8.38 10.88
CA PHE A 85 -7.23 -7.00 10.41
C PHE A 85 -8.65 -6.63 10.00
N ALA A 86 -9.14 -5.50 10.50
CA ALA A 86 -10.50 -5.04 10.27
C ALA A 86 -10.55 -3.51 10.21
N MET A 87 -11.56 -2.96 9.54
CA MET A 87 -11.70 -1.53 9.26
C MET A 87 -13.15 -1.08 9.50
N LYS A 88 -13.38 0.09 10.08
CA LYS A 88 -14.74 0.66 10.12
C LYS A 88 -15.13 1.18 8.73
N ILE A 89 -16.26 0.69 8.22
CA ILE A 89 -16.89 1.07 6.93
C ILE A 89 -18.36 1.39 7.23
N GLY A 90 -18.80 2.60 6.90
CA GLY A 90 -20.05 3.14 7.45
C GLY A 90 -20.04 3.01 8.98
N GLU A 91 -21.12 2.50 9.57
CA GLU A 91 -21.19 2.21 11.02
C GLU A 91 -20.77 0.78 11.43
N ARG A 92 -20.30 -0.05 10.49
CA ARG A 92 -19.92 -1.45 10.78
C ARG A 92 -18.40 -1.64 10.80
N LEU A 93 -17.93 -2.55 11.64
CA LEU A 93 -16.55 -3.06 11.58
C LEU A 93 -16.51 -4.21 10.57
N GLN A 94 -15.74 -4.06 9.50
CA GLN A 94 -15.60 -5.07 8.45
C GLN A 94 -14.31 -5.87 8.62
N GLU A 95 -14.46 -7.18 8.81
CA GLU A 95 -13.36 -8.12 8.99
C GLU A 95 -12.70 -8.46 7.64
N GLY A 96 -11.37 -8.48 7.62
CA GLY A 96 -10.57 -8.94 6.49
C GLY A 96 -10.47 -10.47 6.42
N GLU A 97 -10.42 -11.00 5.21
CA GLU A 97 -10.25 -12.43 4.94
C GLU A 97 -8.84 -12.76 4.46
N ILE A 98 -8.32 -13.91 4.88
CA ILE A 98 -7.03 -14.41 4.38
C ILE A 98 -7.26 -15.04 3.02
N VAL A 99 -6.53 -14.55 2.03
CA VAL A 99 -6.65 -14.91 0.61
C VAL A 99 -5.28 -15.04 -0.05
N GLU A 100 -5.22 -15.76 -1.17
CA GLU A 100 -4.03 -15.86 -2.04
C GLU A 100 -3.59 -14.46 -2.51
N LYS A 101 -2.29 -14.16 -2.43
CA LYS A 101 -1.74 -12.79 -2.54
C LYS A 101 -2.04 -12.09 -3.88
N GLN A 102 -2.01 -12.81 -5.00
CA GLN A 102 -2.33 -12.27 -6.32
C GLN A 102 -3.84 -12.13 -6.56
N LEU A 103 -4.69 -13.00 -6.00
CA LEU A 103 -6.13 -12.78 -5.93
C LEU A 103 -6.46 -11.53 -5.10
N ALA A 104 -5.81 -11.35 -3.95
CA ALA A 104 -6.01 -10.21 -3.06
C ALA A 104 -5.72 -8.87 -3.75
N ARG A 105 -4.59 -8.78 -4.46
CA ARG A 105 -4.16 -7.60 -5.23
C ARG A 105 -5.15 -7.24 -6.34
N ARG A 106 -5.54 -8.24 -7.15
CA ARG A 106 -6.52 -8.06 -8.24
C ARG A 106 -7.89 -7.59 -7.73
N ALA A 107 -8.35 -8.14 -6.61
CA ALA A 107 -9.59 -7.70 -5.98
C ALA A 107 -9.50 -6.25 -5.49
N TYR A 108 -8.48 -5.90 -4.69
CA TYR A 108 -8.29 -4.53 -4.19
C TYR A 108 -8.29 -3.49 -5.30
N GLU A 109 -7.54 -3.73 -6.39
CA GLU A 109 -7.41 -2.80 -7.50
C GLU A 109 -8.74 -2.65 -8.27
N ASP A 110 -9.44 -3.74 -8.58
CA ASP A 110 -10.79 -3.69 -9.17
C ASP A 110 -11.80 -2.85 -8.35
N PHE A 111 -11.66 -2.83 -7.01
CA PHE A 111 -12.51 -2.02 -6.12
C PHE A 111 -12.10 -0.55 -6.05
N LEU A 112 -10.81 -0.24 -6.17
CA LEU A 112 -10.32 1.13 -6.18
C LEU A 112 -10.92 1.93 -7.36
N HIS A 113 -11.09 1.30 -8.53
CA HIS A 113 -11.76 1.92 -9.69
C HIS A 113 -13.27 2.08 -9.52
N ARG A 114 -13.88 1.37 -8.58
CA ARG A 114 -15.31 1.53 -8.19
C ARG A 114 -15.51 2.59 -7.10
N ARG A 115 -14.42 3.18 -6.57
CA ARG A 115 -14.40 4.17 -5.48
C ARG A 115 -15.00 3.68 -4.15
N GLN A 116 -15.08 2.36 -3.96
CA GLN A 116 -15.57 1.68 -2.75
C GLN A 116 -14.51 1.68 -1.63
N ASP A 117 -14.77 0.99 -0.51
CA ASP A 117 -13.95 0.96 0.73
C ASP A 117 -13.07 -0.32 0.91
N PRO A 118 -12.12 -0.66 0.03
CA PRO A 118 -11.25 -1.82 0.24
C PRO A 118 -10.06 -1.50 1.17
N ALA A 119 -9.58 -2.52 1.88
CA ALA A 119 -8.25 -2.48 2.48
C ALA A 119 -7.49 -3.80 2.25
N LEU A 120 -6.19 -3.71 1.98
CA LEU A 120 -5.33 -4.86 1.67
C LEU A 120 -4.05 -4.80 2.50
N LEU A 121 -3.96 -5.68 3.50
CA LEU A 121 -2.81 -5.88 4.37
C LEU A 121 -1.94 -7.03 3.87
N GLU A 122 -0.67 -6.74 3.59
CA GLU A 122 0.32 -7.68 3.07
C GLU A 122 1.58 -7.71 3.97
N THR A 123 2.21 -8.88 4.09
CA THR A 123 3.60 -9.00 4.58
C THR A 123 4.55 -8.35 3.56
N ASP A 124 5.40 -7.44 4.05
CA ASP A 124 6.53 -6.85 3.33
C ASP A 124 7.78 -7.74 3.56
N SER A 125 8.98 -7.19 3.49
CA SER A 125 10.22 -7.81 3.95
C SER A 125 10.26 -8.00 5.47
N GLY A 126 10.81 -9.12 5.94
CA GLY A 126 11.03 -9.39 7.36
C GLY A 126 9.77 -9.31 8.23
N ASN A 127 9.85 -8.62 9.36
CA ASN A 127 8.75 -8.40 10.31
C ASN A 127 7.90 -7.12 10.06
N ARG A 128 7.99 -6.52 8.87
CA ARG A 128 7.19 -5.35 8.47
C ARG A 128 5.92 -5.78 7.73
N PHE A 129 4.79 -5.16 8.06
CA PHE A 129 3.50 -5.38 7.41
C PHE A 129 2.92 -4.03 6.97
N ASN A 130 2.36 -4.00 5.76
CA ASN A 130 1.77 -2.79 5.18
C ASN A 130 0.29 -3.04 4.83
N ALA A 131 -0.60 -2.11 5.15
CA ALA A 131 -1.94 -2.09 4.53
C ALA A 131 -2.13 -0.87 3.63
N ARG A 132 -2.70 -1.10 2.44
CA ARG A 132 -3.34 -0.06 1.64
C ARG A 132 -4.77 0.12 2.12
N ILE A 133 -5.19 1.35 2.37
CA ILE A 133 -6.49 1.71 2.97
C ILE A 133 -7.10 2.86 2.16
N PHE A 134 -8.22 2.60 1.51
CA PHE A 134 -8.97 3.60 0.77
C PHE A 134 -10.48 3.44 1.03
N PRO A 135 -11.28 4.52 0.98
CA PRO A 135 -10.90 5.92 1.09
C PRO A 135 -10.66 6.31 2.55
N ILE A 136 -9.95 7.41 2.74
CA ILE A 136 -9.93 8.18 3.98
C ILE A 136 -10.46 9.58 3.64
N GLU A 137 -11.60 9.95 4.20
CA GLU A 137 -12.36 11.14 3.78
C GLU A 137 -11.77 12.45 4.34
N PRO A 138 -12.08 13.62 3.74
CA PRO A 138 -11.71 14.92 4.30
C PRO A 138 -12.14 15.06 5.76
N LYS A 139 -11.29 15.66 6.61
CA LYS A 139 -11.61 16.00 8.01
C LYS A 139 -12.24 14.86 8.84
N SER A 140 -11.92 13.62 8.50
CA SER A 140 -12.59 12.43 9.02
C SER A 140 -11.61 11.46 9.69
N GLU A 141 -12.15 10.63 10.59
CA GLU A 141 -11.41 9.57 11.26
C GLU A 141 -11.58 8.22 10.52
N LYS A 142 -10.49 7.46 10.33
CA LYS A 142 -10.52 6.05 9.91
C LYS A 142 -10.05 5.18 11.06
N ARG A 143 -10.90 4.23 11.47
CA ARG A 143 -10.66 3.29 12.56
C ARG A 143 -10.22 1.94 12.00
N LEU A 144 -9.10 1.44 12.52
CA LEU A 144 -8.50 0.15 12.17
C LEU A 144 -8.37 -0.72 13.42
N ILE A 145 -8.57 -2.03 13.27
CA ILE A 145 -8.23 -3.03 14.30
C ILE A 145 -7.22 -4.01 13.71
N LEU A 146 -6.17 -4.30 14.46
CA LEU A 146 -5.14 -5.29 14.11
C LEU A 146 -4.82 -6.15 15.33
N SER A 147 -4.97 -7.47 15.21
CA SER A 147 -4.62 -8.40 16.29
C SER A 147 -3.47 -9.32 15.86
N TYR A 148 -2.55 -9.62 16.77
CA TYR A 148 -1.41 -10.51 16.54
C TYR A 148 -1.16 -11.44 17.74
N SER A 149 -0.53 -12.58 17.48
CA SER A 149 -0.10 -13.56 18.49
C SER A 149 1.43 -13.65 18.51
N GLN A 150 2.05 -13.83 19.68
CA GLN A 150 3.50 -13.76 19.87
C GLN A 150 4.03 -14.88 20.80
N ARG A 151 5.23 -15.39 20.48
CA ARG A 151 5.96 -16.40 21.26
C ARG A 151 7.13 -15.76 22.05
N LEU A 152 7.11 -15.83 23.38
CA LEU A 152 8.11 -15.18 24.25
C LEU A 152 9.37 -16.04 24.44
N ALA A 153 10.23 -16.03 23.42
CA ALA A 153 11.42 -16.90 23.27
C ALA A 153 12.78 -16.25 23.65
N GLY A 154 12.81 -15.19 24.46
CA GLY A 154 14.06 -14.57 24.93
C GLY A 154 14.60 -15.19 26.22
N LEU A 155 15.90 -15.07 26.52
CA LEU A 155 16.47 -15.43 27.82
C LEU A 155 15.76 -14.63 28.93
N GLU A 156 15.94 -13.32 28.89
CA GLU A 156 15.29 -12.30 29.75
C GLU A 156 13.85 -11.99 29.26
N SER A 157 13.07 -13.00 28.86
CA SER A 157 11.78 -12.82 28.16
C SER A 157 10.93 -11.69 28.77
N GLU A 158 10.58 -10.71 27.95
CA GLU A 158 9.63 -9.65 28.28
C GLU A 158 8.57 -9.57 27.18
N TYR A 159 7.31 -9.32 27.56
CA TYR A 159 6.33 -8.81 26.62
C TYR A 159 6.58 -7.30 26.43
N VAL A 160 6.68 -6.87 25.18
CA VAL A 160 6.91 -5.45 24.82
C VAL A 160 5.86 -5.01 23.82
N LEU A 161 5.00 -4.08 24.24
CA LEU A 161 4.09 -3.35 23.35
C LEU A 161 4.82 -2.08 22.88
N PRO A 162 5.11 -1.93 21.58
CA PRO A 162 5.77 -0.75 21.05
C PRO A 162 4.91 0.50 21.23
N LEU A 163 5.46 1.51 21.90
CA LEU A 163 4.80 2.81 22.10
C LEU A 163 5.77 3.98 21.88
N LYS A 164 7.08 3.79 22.14
CA LYS A 164 8.06 4.85 22.01
C LYS A 164 8.15 5.33 20.55
N GLY A 165 8.03 6.64 20.36
CA GLY A 165 8.08 7.28 19.04
C GLY A 165 6.71 7.50 18.39
N LEU A 166 5.62 7.08 19.03
CA LEU A 166 4.27 7.53 18.65
C LEU A 166 4.12 9.06 18.86
N PRO A 167 3.24 9.72 18.10
CA PRO A 167 2.89 11.13 18.33
C PRO A 167 2.15 11.32 19.67
N GLN A 168 1.86 12.56 20.03
CA GLN A 168 0.95 12.86 21.14
C GLN A 168 -0.46 12.35 20.82
N LEU A 169 -0.95 11.40 21.61
CA LEU A 169 -2.26 10.78 21.47
C LEU A 169 -3.31 11.58 22.24
N LYS A 170 -4.48 11.82 21.66
CA LYS A 170 -5.64 12.35 22.42
C LYS A 170 -6.02 11.37 23.53
N HIS A 171 -5.96 10.07 23.24
CA HIS A 171 -6.27 8.99 24.19
C HIS A 171 -5.39 7.76 23.96
N LEU A 172 -4.87 7.20 25.05
CA LEU A 172 -4.13 5.95 25.11
C LEU A 172 -4.76 5.06 26.18
N ALA A 173 -5.24 3.87 25.77
CA ALA A 173 -5.71 2.84 26.69
C ALA A 173 -4.87 1.56 26.56
N ILE A 174 -4.53 0.93 27.68
CA ILE A 174 -3.85 -0.37 27.70
C ILE A 174 -4.54 -1.25 28.75
N LYS A 175 -5.10 -2.39 28.34
CA LYS A 175 -5.74 -3.37 29.23
C LYS A 175 -5.05 -4.73 29.05
N VAL A 176 -4.34 -5.18 30.08
CA VAL A 176 -3.58 -6.44 30.07
C VAL A 176 -4.15 -7.43 31.09
N PHE A 177 -4.54 -8.60 30.61
CA PHE A 177 -4.87 -9.77 31.42
C PHE A 177 -3.61 -10.65 31.52
N TYR A 178 -3.16 -11.01 32.73
CA TYR A 178 -1.91 -11.74 32.93
C TYR A 178 -1.91 -12.62 34.18
N ASP A 179 -1.19 -13.74 34.14
CA ASP A 179 -0.85 -14.56 35.32
C ASP A 179 0.23 -13.85 36.18
N ARG A 180 -0.07 -13.50 37.44
CA ARG A 180 0.92 -12.90 38.36
C ARG A 180 2.04 -13.85 38.77
N ASP A 181 1.87 -15.17 38.63
CA ASP A 181 2.96 -16.13 38.84
C ASP A 181 3.96 -16.14 37.68
N SER A 182 3.55 -15.69 36.49
CA SER A 182 4.40 -15.65 35.29
C SER A 182 4.85 -14.25 34.85
N PHE A 183 4.17 -13.16 35.24
CA PHE A 183 4.53 -11.80 34.81
C PHE A 183 4.58 -10.77 35.92
N SER A 184 5.52 -9.83 35.80
CA SER A 184 5.72 -8.72 36.74
C SER A 184 5.29 -7.36 36.18
N THR A 185 4.69 -6.53 37.02
CA THR A 185 4.35 -5.12 36.74
C THR A 185 5.42 -4.14 37.24
N THR A 186 6.65 -4.60 37.52
CA THR A 186 7.72 -3.77 38.11
C THR A 186 8.41 -2.81 37.14
N GLN A 187 8.24 -2.98 35.81
CA GLN A 187 8.94 -2.19 34.79
C GLN A 187 8.02 -1.24 33.98
N LEU A 188 6.88 -0.83 34.56
CA LEU A 188 5.91 0.05 33.89
C LEU A 188 6.39 1.50 33.68
N GLY A 189 7.37 1.98 34.47
CA GLY A 189 7.89 3.34 34.34
C GLY A 189 6.79 4.41 34.51
N GLU A 190 6.66 5.32 33.53
CA GLU A 190 5.62 6.35 33.48
C GLU A 190 4.21 5.82 33.15
N LEU A 191 4.12 4.58 32.64
CA LEU A 191 2.87 3.89 32.27
C LEU A 191 2.22 3.20 33.49
N THR A 192 2.17 3.91 34.61
CA THR A 192 1.40 3.48 35.80
C THR A 192 -0.10 3.41 35.50
N GLY A 193 -0.78 2.43 36.10
CA GLY A 193 -2.20 2.15 35.93
C GLY A 193 -2.79 1.41 37.14
N THR A 194 -4.07 1.08 37.08
CA THR A 194 -4.79 0.36 38.14
C THR A 194 -4.69 -1.16 37.93
N VAL A 195 -4.50 -1.92 39.00
CA VAL A 195 -4.48 -3.40 38.95
C VAL A 195 -5.66 -3.95 39.73
N SER A 196 -6.54 -4.68 39.03
CA SER A 196 -7.73 -5.28 39.62
C SER A 196 -7.44 -6.60 40.36
N LYS A 197 -8.45 -7.09 41.11
CA LYS A 197 -8.42 -8.41 41.75
C LYS A 197 -8.44 -9.60 40.75
N ARG A 198 -8.85 -9.38 39.50
CA ARG A 198 -8.86 -10.40 38.42
C ARG A 198 -7.58 -10.39 37.57
N GLU A 199 -6.47 -9.91 38.13
CA GLU A 199 -5.16 -9.84 37.45
C GLU A 199 -5.20 -9.08 36.10
N VAL A 200 -6.08 -8.06 36.03
CA VAL A 200 -6.13 -7.12 34.93
C VAL A 200 -5.46 -5.82 35.33
N LEU A 201 -4.42 -5.41 34.59
CA LEU A 201 -3.82 -4.08 34.61
C LEU A 201 -4.53 -3.19 33.58
N SER A 202 -4.98 -2.01 34.01
CA SER A 202 -5.64 -1.01 33.17
C SER A 202 -4.94 0.34 33.29
N ILE A 203 -4.45 0.86 32.16
CA ILE A 203 -3.82 2.17 32.01
C ILE A 203 -4.72 3.01 31.09
N ASP A 204 -5.05 4.23 31.50
CA ASP A 204 -5.68 5.25 30.68
C ASP A 204 -4.85 6.53 30.78
N LYS A 205 -4.58 7.18 29.64
CA LYS A 205 -3.89 8.48 29.55
C LYS A 205 -4.58 9.31 28.47
N ARG A 206 -4.63 10.63 28.67
CA ARG A 206 -5.18 11.59 27.69
C ARG A 206 -4.13 12.65 27.34
N ASN A 207 -4.15 13.13 26.10
CA ASN A 207 -3.20 14.13 25.56
C ASN A 207 -1.72 13.78 25.83
N TYR A 208 -1.37 12.49 25.71
CA TYR A 208 -0.10 11.92 26.18
C TYR A 208 0.77 11.44 25.01
N GLN A 209 2.06 11.79 25.04
CA GLN A 209 3.07 11.33 24.08
C GLN A 209 3.94 10.23 24.74
N PRO A 210 3.94 8.97 24.24
CA PRO A 210 4.71 7.91 24.89
C PRO A 210 6.21 8.03 24.64
N THR A 211 7.00 8.19 25.72
CA THR A 211 8.47 8.28 25.64
C THR A 211 9.17 6.92 25.84
N VAL A 212 8.42 5.92 26.31
CA VAL A 212 8.87 4.55 26.58
C VAL A 212 7.95 3.51 25.92
N ASP A 213 8.46 2.30 25.69
CA ASP A 213 7.64 1.12 25.38
C ASP A 213 6.98 0.58 26.65
N PHE A 214 5.78 0.01 26.54
CA PHE A 214 5.16 -0.75 27.64
C PHE A 214 5.81 -2.13 27.75
N ARG A 215 6.20 -2.53 28.98
CA ARG A 215 7.03 -3.72 29.26
C ARG A 215 6.50 -4.52 30.44
N MET A 216 6.40 -5.83 30.26
CA MET A 216 6.10 -6.80 31.33
C MET A 216 7.08 -7.98 31.28
N PRO A 217 8.06 -8.05 32.20
CA PRO A 217 8.98 -9.17 32.31
C PRO A 217 8.25 -10.49 32.63
N TYR A 218 8.58 -11.55 31.90
CA TYR A 218 8.13 -12.92 32.12
C TYR A 218 9.15 -13.67 33.00
N GLN A 219 8.69 -14.22 34.11
CA GLN A 219 9.51 -14.93 35.08
C GLN A 219 9.24 -16.44 34.99
N LEU A 220 10.18 -17.20 34.43
CA LEU A 220 10.09 -18.66 34.38
C LEU A 220 10.35 -19.28 35.76
N LYS A 221 9.31 -19.39 36.59
CA LYS A 221 9.34 -20.19 37.83
C LYS A 221 9.36 -21.69 37.50
N SER A 222 10.51 -22.23 37.12
CA SER A 222 10.71 -23.68 36.90
C SER A 222 12.02 -24.19 37.49
N SER A 223 11.94 -25.26 38.27
CA SER A 223 13.06 -26.02 38.83
C SER A 223 13.52 -27.17 37.92
N GLN A 224 12.83 -27.45 36.80
CA GLN A 224 13.05 -28.61 35.93
C GLN A 224 13.58 -28.22 34.52
N GLY A 225 14.13 -27.01 34.36
CA GLY A 225 14.72 -26.57 33.09
C GLY A 225 13.71 -26.25 31.98
N GLY A 226 12.42 -26.13 32.29
CA GLY A 226 11.40 -25.77 31.30
C GLY A 226 9.97 -25.78 31.85
N ILE A 227 9.02 -25.41 30.99
CA ILE A 227 7.58 -25.47 31.25
C ILE A 227 6.85 -25.96 30.01
N SER A 228 5.81 -26.78 30.18
CA SER A 228 4.87 -27.11 29.10
C SER A 228 3.49 -26.50 29.38
N MET A 229 2.80 -26.19 28.29
CA MET A 229 1.47 -25.62 28.19
C MET A 229 0.65 -26.54 27.28
N GLN A 230 -0.49 -27.03 27.76
CA GLN A 230 -1.25 -28.07 27.08
C GLN A 230 -2.76 -27.76 27.01
N SER A 231 -3.37 -28.13 25.89
CA SER A 231 -4.83 -28.12 25.72
C SER A 231 -5.23 -29.30 24.84
N GLY A 232 -5.89 -30.30 25.43
CA GLY A 232 -6.12 -31.60 24.80
C GLY A 232 -4.80 -32.28 24.42
N GLN A 233 -4.69 -32.71 23.15
CA GLN A 233 -3.49 -33.32 22.59
C GLN A 233 -2.41 -32.30 22.17
N LEU A 234 -2.73 -31.00 22.12
CA LEU A 234 -1.77 -29.98 21.69
C LEU A 234 -0.90 -29.52 22.87
N VAL A 235 0.40 -29.41 22.61
CA VAL A 235 1.42 -28.99 23.57
C VAL A 235 2.30 -27.89 22.95
N ALA A 236 2.62 -26.88 23.74
CA ALA A 236 3.78 -26.02 23.55
C ALA A 236 4.69 -26.15 24.77
N ALA A 237 6.00 -26.27 24.58
CA ALA A 237 6.98 -26.38 25.64
C ALA A 237 8.10 -25.36 25.46
N ARG A 238 8.38 -24.54 26.48
CA ARG A 238 9.53 -23.62 26.54
C ARG A 238 10.58 -24.20 27.46
N ILE A 239 11.67 -24.68 26.89
CA ILE A 239 12.73 -25.45 27.56
C ILE A 239 14.10 -24.79 27.45
N ILE A 240 14.98 -25.03 28.42
CA ILE A 240 16.38 -24.57 28.44
C ILE A 240 17.26 -25.83 28.48
N PRO A 241 17.63 -26.43 27.33
CA PRO A 241 18.31 -27.72 27.27
C PRO A 241 19.79 -27.66 27.64
N PHE A 242 20.41 -26.47 27.59
CA PHE A 242 21.83 -26.27 27.88
C PHE A 242 21.98 -25.25 29.01
N THR A 243 22.18 -25.71 30.24
CA THR A 243 22.53 -24.87 31.40
C THR A 243 24.03 -24.91 31.66
N GLU A 244 24.56 -23.95 32.42
CA GLU A 244 26.00 -23.87 32.71
C GLU A 244 26.48 -25.00 33.64
N ALA A 245 27.30 -25.90 33.09
CA ALA A 245 28.11 -26.85 33.84
C ALA A 245 29.58 -26.40 33.80
N THR A 246 30.07 -25.85 34.91
CA THR A 246 31.49 -25.55 35.22
C THR A 246 32.37 -25.10 34.04
N SER A 247 32.26 -23.83 33.67
CA SER A 247 33.31 -23.00 33.06
C SER A 247 34.36 -23.69 32.18
N THR A 248 34.06 -23.91 30.90
CA THR A 248 35.11 -23.91 29.87
C THR A 248 35.55 -22.45 29.62
N THR A 249 36.85 -22.19 29.68
CA THR A 249 37.42 -20.84 29.54
C THR A 249 37.27 -20.33 28.10
N ALA A 250 36.22 -19.54 27.85
CA ALA A 250 36.01 -18.88 26.57
C ALA A 250 37.22 -17.98 26.22
N LYS A 251 37.80 -18.17 25.02
CA LYS A 251 38.81 -17.24 24.48
C LYS A 251 38.17 -15.85 24.35
N GLN A 252 38.64 -14.91 25.16
CA GLN A 252 38.10 -13.53 25.22
C GLN A 252 38.55 -12.61 24.07
N GLY A 253 39.39 -13.09 23.14
CA GLY A 253 39.96 -12.29 22.06
C GLY A 253 39.60 -12.82 20.66
N LEU A 254 39.58 -11.91 19.69
CA LEU A 254 39.28 -12.20 18.29
C LEU A 254 40.49 -11.87 17.42
N ASP A 255 41.30 -12.88 17.11
CA ASP A 255 42.60 -12.74 16.43
C ASP A 255 42.47 -12.02 15.06
N ASN A 256 41.49 -12.42 14.24
CA ASN A 256 41.14 -11.80 12.95
C ASN A 256 39.63 -11.57 12.84
N LEU A 257 39.22 -10.32 12.61
CA LEU A 257 37.82 -9.92 12.46
C LEU A 257 37.58 -9.17 11.16
N ILE A 258 36.66 -9.67 10.34
CA ILE A 258 36.06 -8.92 9.23
C ILE A 258 34.78 -8.29 9.76
N LEU A 259 34.71 -6.96 9.74
CA LEU A 259 33.51 -6.20 10.03
C LEU A 259 32.90 -5.76 8.70
N LEU A 260 31.73 -6.29 8.38
CA LEU A 260 30.93 -5.91 7.22
C LEU A 260 29.73 -5.10 7.71
N MET A 261 29.65 -3.83 7.34
CA MET A 261 28.60 -2.91 7.76
C MET A 261 27.70 -2.54 6.58
N ASP A 262 26.40 -2.71 6.78
CA ASP A 262 25.37 -2.29 5.84
C ASP A 262 25.25 -0.75 5.86
N THR A 263 25.28 -0.15 4.68
CA THR A 263 25.17 1.28 4.43
C THR A 263 24.10 1.60 3.38
N SER A 264 23.17 0.67 3.16
CA SER A 264 21.92 0.90 2.43
C SER A 264 21.04 1.95 3.12
N ALA A 265 20.09 2.53 2.39
CA ALA A 265 19.35 3.70 2.85
C ALA A 265 18.57 3.47 4.16
N SER A 266 18.00 2.28 4.32
CA SER A 266 17.34 1.79 5.55
C SER A 266 18.18 1.94 6.83
N GLN A 267 19.51 1.91 6.72
CA GLN A 267 20.42 2.01 7.87
C GLN A 267 20.69 3.46 8.31
N ALA A 268 20.22 4.47 7.55
CA ALA A 268 20.47 5.88 7.84
C ALA A 268 20.04 6.36 9.25
N PRO A 269 18.90 5.92 9.84
CA PRO A 269 18.54 6.28 11.22
C PRO A 269 19.53 5.72 12.25
N TYR A 270 20.05 4.51 12.02
CA TYR A 270 20.76 3.71 13.02
C TYR A 270 22.30 3.83 12.92
N LEU A 271 22.82 4.37 11.82
CA LEU A 271 24.25 4.42 11.52
C LEU A 271 25.07 5.11 12.62
N ALA A 272 24.68 6.31 13.06
CA ALA A 272 25.46 7.09 14.02
C ALA A 272 25.59 6.39 15.38
N ASP A 273 24.48 5.86 15.91
CA ASP A 273 24.48 5.09 17.15
C ASP A 273 25.25 3.78 17.00
N SER A 274 25.14 3.10 15.84
CA SER A 274 25.89 1.87 15.56
C SER A 274 27.40 2.09 15.54
N LEU A 275 27.88 3.18 14.94
CA LEU A 275 29.31 3.55 14.96
C LEU A 275 29.77 3.87 16.39
N LYS A 276 29.02 4.68 17.15
CA LYS A 276 29.29 4.97 18.57
C LYS A 276 29.36 3.68 19.40
N ARG A 277 28.51 2.70 19.08
CA ARG A 277 28.47 1.40 19.76
C ARG A 277 29.64 0.49 19.41
N LEU A 278 30.11 0.51 18.16
CA LEU A 278 31.32 -0.21 17.75
C LEU A 278 32.57 0.34 18.44
N GLU A 279 32.64 1.66 18.69
CA GLU A 279 33.74 2.27 19.46
C GLU A 279 33.84 1.75 20.91
N THR A 280 32.73 1.36 21.55
CA THR A 280 32.77 0.75 22.91
C THR A 280 32.94 -0.76 22.85
N LEU A 281 32.33 -1.45 21.90
CA LEU A 281 32.32 -2.91 21.82
C LEU A 281 33.68 -3.50 21.40
N LEU A 282 34.30 -2.95 20.35
CA LEU A 282 35.54 -3.49 19.77
C LEU A 282 36.73 -3.58 20.77
N PRO A 283 37.04 -2.56 21.60
CA PRO A 283 38.07 -2.70 22.64
C PRO A 283 37.80 -3.83 23.64
N GLN A 284 36.54 -4.04 24.03
CA GLN A 284 36.18 -5.06 25.01
C GLN A 284 36.28 -6.49 24.44
N LEU A 285 36.07 -6.65 23.13
CA LEU A 285 36.24 -7.92 22.40
C LEU A 285 37.71 -8.29 22.12
N LYS A 286 38.68 -7.43 22.50
CA LYS A 286 40.13 -7.66 22.34
C LYS A 286 40.47 -8.13 20.91
N VAL A 287 39.99 -7.37 19.92
CA VAL A 287 40.24 -7.65 18.50
C VAL A 287 41.72 -7.41 18.17
N GLY A 288 42.32 -8.32 17.42
CA GLY A 288 43.64 -8.16 16.81
C GLY A 288 43.54 -7.36 15.49
N THR A 289 43.64 -8.06 14.37
CA THR A 289 43.44 -7.46 13.04
C THR A 289 41.95 -7.28 12.74
N LEU A 290 41.54 -6.03 12.50
CA LEU A 290 40.23 -5.64 12.00
C LEU A 290 40.34 -5.26 10.52
N GLN A 291 39.49 -5.82 9.66
CA GLN A 291 39.23 -5.26 8.32
C GLN A 291 37.79 -4.77 8.23
N LEU A 292 37.60 -3.53 7.77
CA LEU A 292 36.29 -2.90 7.66
C LEU A 292 35.88 -2.80 6.18
N TYR A 293 34.69 -3.31 5.89
CA TYR A 293 34.01 -3.23 4.61
C TYR A 293 32.62 -2.62 4.83
N THR A 294 32.17 -1.80 3.90
CA THR A 294 30.75 -1.39 3.81
C THR A 294 30.11 -1.93 2.54
N PHE A 295 28.80 -2.13 2.58
CA PHE A 295 28.02 -2.48 1.40
C PHE A 295 26.68 -1.75 1.34
N ASP A 296 26.29 -1.41 0.12
CA ASP A 296 24.93 -1.06 -0.27
C ASP A 296 24.63 -1.82 -1.56
N GLN A 297 24.35 -1.14 -2.67
CA GLN A 297 24.29 -1.73 -4.01
C GLN A 297 25.70 -1.93 -4.58
N ARG A 298 26.71 -1.30 -3.95
CA ARG A 298 28.15 -1.46 -4.16
C ARG A 298 28.82 -2.06 -2.92
N VAL A 299 30.08 -2.43 -3.04
CA VAL A 299 30.93 -2.88 -1.92
C VAL A 299 32.18 -2.01 -1.86
N LYS A 300 32.54 -1.52 -0.68
CA LYS A 300 33.75 -0.71 -0.45
C LYS A 300 34.57 -1.32 0.69
N LYS A 301 35.85 -1.59 0.44
CA LYS A 301 36.83 -1.74 1.55
C LYS A 301 37.11 -0.35 2.12
N VAL A 302 36.94 -0.19 3.42
CA VAL A 302 37.27 1.05 4.13
C VAL A 302 38.75 1.02 4.55
N GLY A 303 39.21 -0.11 5.10
CA GLY A 303 40.61 -0.25 5.49
C GLY A 303 40.91 -1.51 6.31
N THR A 304 42.09 -1.52 6.93
CA THR A 304 42.58 -2.56 7.84
C THR A 304 43.34 -1.88 8.98
N ALA A 305 43.22 -2.41 10.20
CA ALA A 305 43.78 -1.83 11.41
C ALA A 305 44.07 -2.91 12.47
N ASP A 306 45.24 -2.84 13.10
CA ASP A 306 45.78 -3.91 13.96
C ASP A 306 46.00 -3.47 15.42
N ASN A 307 45.42 -2.34 15.82
CA ASN A 307 45.44 -1.82 17.19
C ASN A 307 44.24 -0.90 17.45
N LEU A 308 43.89 -0.70 18.73
CA LEU A 308 42.70 0.03 19.14
C LEU A 308 42.62 1.49 18.61
N THR A 309 43.74 2.20 18.56
CA THR A 309 43.78 3.57 18.02
C THR A 309 43.44 3.59 16.53
N ALA A 310 44.00 2.63 15.78
CA ALA A 310 43.69 2.44 14.37
C ALA A 310 42.24 1.92 14.16
N HIS A 311 41.71 1.07 15.03
CA HIS A 311 40.31 0.63 15.00
C HIS A 311 39.36 1.83 15.13
N LYS A 312 39.58 2.71 16.12
CA LYS A 312 38.76 3.91 16.31
C LYS A 312 38.89 4.90 15.14
N ALA A 313 40.11 5.10 14.60
CA ALA A 313 40.31 5.92 13.41
C ALA A 313 39.56 5.36 12.19
N LEU A 314 39.54 4.04 12.02
CA LEU A 314 38.87 3.35 10.91
C LEU A 314 37.33 3.42 11.03
N ILE A 315 36.76 3.32 12.24
CA ILE A 315 35.33 3.57 12.51
C ILE A 315 34.98 5.05 12.27
N GLY A 316 35.85 5.98 12.68
CA GLY A 316 35.65 7.42 12.47
C GLY A 316 35.49 7.83 11.00
N GLN A 317 36.13 7.11 10.05
CA GLN A 317 35.96 7.36 8.62
C GLN A 317 34.52 7.14 8.13
N LEU A 318 33.73 6.30 8.81
CA LEU A 318 32.32 6.08 8.44
C LEU A 318 31.39 7.20 8.87
N GLN A 319 31.79 8.07 9.80
CA GLN A 319 30.97 9.23 10.22
C GLN A 319 30.73 10.24 9.08
N GLN A 320 31.57 10.21 8.04
CA GLN A 320 31.42 11.03 6.83
C GLN A 320 30.60 10.34 5.72
N HIS A 321 30.30 9.05 5.86
CA HIS A 321 29.58 8.28 4.84
C HIS A 321 28.08 8.28 5.09
N LYS A 322 27.31 8.93 4.20
CA LYS A 322 25.84 8.84 4.20
C LYS A 322 25.40 7.46 3.69
N ALA A 323 24.60 6.77 4.51
CA ALA A 323 23.89 5.57 4.12
C ALA A 323 22.86 5.90 3.03
N LEU A 324 22.90 5.17 1.90
CA LEU A 324 22.13 5.44 0.69
C LEU A 324 22.28 4.26 -0.28
N GLY A 325 21.22 3.95 -1.04
CA GLY A 325 21.19 2.83 -2.00
C GLY A 325 20.47 1.59 -1.47
N ALA A 326 20.31 0.60 -2.35
CA ALA A 326 19.68 -0.70 -2.02
C ALA A 326 20.66 -1.64 -1.30
N SER A 327 20.22 -2.49 -0.37
CA SER A 327 21.07 -3.53 0.22
C SER A 327 21.29 -4.72 -0.75
N ARG A 328 22.53 -4.94 -1.19
CA ARG A 328 22.96 -6.08 -2.03
C ARG A 328 24.05 -6.91 -1.35
N LEU A 329 23.62 -7.82 -0.48
CA LEU A 329 24.53 -8.69 0.29
C LEU A 329 25.32 -9.69 -0.58
N GLU A 330 24.75 -10.18 -1.69
CA GLU A 330 25.43 -11.11 -2.62
C GLU A 330 26.76 -10.56 -3.17
N ALA A 331 26.80 -9.29 -3.56
CA ALA A 331 28.03 -8.65 -4.02
C ALA A 331 29.08 -8.58 -2.91
N ALA A 332 28.66 -8.35 -1.66
CA ALA A 332 29.55 -8.32 -0.51
C ALA A 332 30.11 -9.71 -0.19
N ILE A 333 29.29 -10.76 -0.25
CA ILE A 333 29.73 -12.16 -0.10
C ILE A 333 30.76 -12.53 -1.17
N ASN A 334 30.51 -12.16 -2.44
CA ASN A 334 31.44 -12.38 -3.55
C ASN A 334 32.76 -11.59 -3.39
N ALA A 335 32.70 -10.36 -2.89
CA ALA A 335 33.91 -9.57 -2.59
C ALA A 335 34.73 -10.17 -1.45
N LEU A 336 34.09 -10.79 -0.45
CA LEU A 336 34.75 -11.51 0.63
C LEU A 336 35.31 -12.88 0.19
N SER A 337 34.62 -13.63 -0.67
CA SER A 337 35.08 -14.95 -1.13
C SER A 337 36.35 -14.88 -1.98
N ALA A 338 36.59 -13.75 -2.66
CA ALA A 338 37.82 -13.47 -3.38
C ALA A 338 39.06 -13.23 -2.47
N LEU A 339 38.87 -13.00 -1.16
CA LEU A 339 39.97 -12.72 -0.23
C LEU A 339 40.72 -14.00 0.17
N LYS A 340 42.06 -13.93 0.18
CA LYS A 340 42.94 -15.00 0.69
C LYS A 340 43.39 -14.65 2.10
N LEU A 341 42.60 -15.06 3.10
CA LEU A 341 42.83 -14.74 4.51
C LEU A 341 43.24 -15.96 5.35
N GLN A 342 43.82 -15.69 6.51
CA GLN A 342 43.90 -16.66 7.61
C GLN A 342 42.50 -16.90 8.21
N LYS A 343 42.38 -17.92 9.07
CA LYS A 343 41.14 -18.24 9.80
C LYS A 343 40.59 -16.98 10.50
N SER A 344 39.41 -16.52 10.07
CA SER A 344 38.81 -15.24 10.47
C SER A 344 37.32 -15.39 10.78
N ARG A 345 36.77 -14.50 11.62
CA ARG A 345 35.32 -14.36 11.82
C ARG A 345 34.76 -13.21 10.99
N LEU A 346 33.49 -13.33 10.60
CA LEU A 346 32.70 -12.26 10.00
C LEU A 346 31.69 -11.73 11.03
N LEU A 347 31.73 -10.43 11.30
CA LEU A 347 30.71 -9.70 12.05
C LEU A 347 29.93 -8.82 11.06
N LEU A 348 28.67 -9.14 10.85
CA LEU A 348 27.75 -8.39 9.98
C LEU A 348 26.90 -7.44 10.84
N ILE A 349 26.94 -6.15 10.52
CA ILE A 349 26.01 -5.14 11.06
C ILE A 349 25.02 -4.81 9.94
N SER A 350 23.82 -5.37 10.01
CA SER A 350 22.77 -5.24 8.99
C SER A 350 21.44 -5.66 9.61
N ASP A 351 20.34 -5.14 9.10
CA ASP A 351 19.01 -5.69 9.38
C ASP A 351 18.69 -6.96 8.56
N THR A 352 19.58 -7.32 7.63
CA THR A 352 19.50 -8.44 6.68
C THR A 352 18.31 -8.38 5.72
N VAL A 353 17.68 -7.21 5.55
CA VAL A 353 16.64 -6.95 4.55
C VAL A 353 17.30 -6.74 3.19
N VAL A 354 17.66 -7.83 2.50
CA VAL A 354 18.32 -7.76 1.20
C VAL A 354 17.32 -7.33 0.12
N THR A 355 17.50 -6.16 -0.49
CA THR A 355 16.53 -5.54 -1.41
C THR A 355 16.93 -5.64 -2.89
N ALA A 356 18.22 -5.82 -3.18
CA ALA A 356 18.79 -5.94 -4.53
C ALA A 356 19.70 -7.18 -4.67
N GLY A 357 19.78 -7.73 -5.90
CA GLY A 357 20.54 -8.96 -6.20
C GLY A 357 19.86 -10.24 -5.70
N GLU A 358 20.64 -11.27 -5.34
CA GLU A 358 20.11 -12.50 -4.74
C GLU A 358 19.55 -12.22 -3.33
N THR A 359 18.38 -12.75 -3.03
CA THR A 359 17.64 -12.54 -1.77
C THR A 359 17.24 -13.85 -1.06
N SER A 360 17.53 -15.01 -1.65
CA SER A 360 17.27 -16.31 -1.03
C SER A 360 18.23 -16.56 0.14
N ALA A 361 17.67 -16.74 1.34
CA ALA A 361 18.42 -17.12 2.55
C ALA A 361 19.31 -18.35 2.32
N THR A 362 18.77 -19.37 1.63
CA THR A 362 19.47 -20.61 1.29
C THR A 362 20.62 -20.37 0.31
N ALA A 363 20.43 -19.54 -0.73
CA ALA A 363 21.48 -19.25 -1.71
C ALA A 363 22.63 -18.42 -1.10
N LEU A 364 22.31 -17.37 -0.35
CA LEU A 364 23.31 -16.52 0.32
C LEU A 364 24.10 -17.31 1.38
N ALA A 365 23.43 -18.17 2.15
CA ALA A 365 24.09 -19.07 3.10
C ALA A 365 24.96 -20.14 2.40
N ALA A 366 24.53 -20.65 1.24
CA ALA A 366 25.34 -21.57 0.43
C ALA A 366 26.60 -20.88 -0.13
N GLN A 367 26.50 -19.63 -0.59
CA GLN A 367 27.64 -18.83 -1.02
C GLN A 367 28.66 -18.64 0.12
N LEU A 368 28.22 -18.20 1.31
CA LEU A 368 29.10 -18.05 2.47
C LEU A 368 29.80 -19.36 2.87
N LYS A 369 29.12 -20.51 2.78
CA LYS A 369 29.70 -21.83 3.06
C LYS A 369 30.86 -22.22 2.14
N THR A 370 31.03 -21.57 0.99
CA THR A 370 32.18 -21.81 0.10
C THR A 370 33.48 -21.16 0.58
N ILE A 371 33.42 -20.17 1.48
CA ILE A 371 34.56 -19.31 1.83
C ILE A 371 35.56 -20.08 2.73
N PRO A 372 36.76 -20.45 2.24
CA PRO A 372 37.60 -21.43 2.95
C PRO A 372 38.21 -20.92 4.27
N TRP A 373 38.30 -19.60 4.47
CA TRP A 373 38.87 -18.97 5.66
C TRP A 373 37.85 -18.66 6.77
N LEU A 374 36.55 -18.75 6.46
CA LEU A 374 35.46 -18.30 7.33
C LEU A 374 35.22 -19.29 8.48
N ASP A 375 35.47 -18.85 9.72
CA ASP A 375 35.23 -19.66 10.91
C ASP A 375 33.77 -19.60 11.38
N ARG A 376 33.25 -18.39 11.56
CA ARG A 376 31.96 -18.10 12.20
C ARG A 376 31.41 -16.78 11.64
N VAL A 377 30.09 -16.72 11.49
CA VAL A 377 29.34 -15.54 11.06
C VAL A 377 28.45 -15.11 12.23
N ASP A 378 28.72 -13.92 12.77
CA ASP A 378 27.91 -13.30 13.83
C ASP A 378 27.21 -12.06 13.27
N ILE A 379 25.95 -11.83 13.64
CA ILE A 379 25.11 -10.77 13.08
C ILE A 379 24.51 -9.93 14.20
N LEU A 380 24.68 -8.60 14.11
CA LEU A 380 24.09 -7.62 15.01
C LEU A 380 23.12 -6.73 14.24
N ILE A 381 21.84 -6.79 14.60
CA ILE A 381 20.73 -6.10 13.92
C ILE A 381 20.51 -4.74 14.60
N PRO A 382 20.82 -3.61 13.95
CA PRO A 382 20.75 -2.28 14.61
C PRO A 382 19.32 -1.73 14.74
N SER A 383 18.38 -2.26 13.94
CA SER A 383 17.02 -1.77 13.72
C SER A 383 15.95 -2.62 14.43
N TYR A 384 14.67 -2.22 14.30
CA TYR A 384 13.51 -3.05 14.66
C TYR A 384 12.93 -3.85 13.49
N HIS A 385 12.98 -3.30 12.26
CA HIS A 385 12.64 -4.02 11.04
C HIS A 385 13.84 -4.86 10.62
N SER A 386 13.66 -6.18 10.44
CA SER A 386 14.75 -7.10 10.05
C SER A 386 14.24 -8.43 9.49
N ASP A 387 15.06 -9.09 8.65
CA ASP A 387 14.81 -10.45 8.16
C ASP A 387 15.59 -11.50 8.96
N LYS A 388 14.97 -12.00 10.03
CA LYS A 388 15.62 -12.98 10.91
C LYS A 388 15.72 -14.39 10.31
N GLN A 389 15.05 -14.70 9.20
CA GLN A 389 15.22 -15.98 8.48
C GLN A 389 16.51 -15.97 7.66
N ILE A 390 16.77 -14.86 6.94
CA ILE A 390 18.06 -14.61 6.29
C ILE A 390 19.17 -14.59 7.36
N ALA A 391 19.03 -13.79 8.42
CA ALA A 391 20.06 -13.68 9.45
C ALA A 391 20.46 -15.04 10.06
N ARG A 392 19.49 -15.86 10.50
CA ARG A 392 19.79 -17.18 11.11
C ARG A 392 20.41 -18.15 10.10
N SER A 393 20.05 -18.06 8.82
CA SER A 393 20.63 -18.90 7.76
C SER A 393 22.10 -18.54 7.51
N LEU A 394 22.43 -17.25 7.47
CA LEU A 394 23.80 -16.74 7.31
C LEU A 394 24.67 -17.04 8.54
N ALA A 395 24.13 -16.92 9.76
CA ALA A 395 24.86 -17.22 11.01
C ALA A 395 25.31 -18.69 11.11
N LYS A 396 24.61 -19.62 10.44
CA LYS A 396 24.98 -21.05 10.30
C LYS A 396 25.85 -21.35 9.07
N ALA A 397 26.32 -20.34 8.34
CA ALA A 397 27.13 -20.53 7.13
C ALA A 397 28.64 -20.64 7.41
N GLY A 398 29.10 -20.24 8.60
CA GLY A 398 30.47 -20.50 9.05
C GLY A 398 30.71 -21.97 9.41
N LYS A 399 31.98 -22.37 9.52
CA LYS A 399 32.41 -23.71 9.98
C LYS A 399 31.96 -24.00 11.42
N SER A 400 31.79 -22.96 12.22
CA SER A 400 31.19 -22.94 13.54
C SER A 400 29.93 -22.07 13.48
N PRO A 401 28.78 -22.48 14.06
CA PRO A 401 27.60 -21.63 14.14
C PRO A 401 27.88 -20.36 14.95
N GLY A 402 27.37 -19.23 14.47
CA GLY A 402 27.40 -17.94 15.18
C GLY A 402 26.00 -17.48 15.61
N ILE A 403 25.89 -16.22 16.00
CA ILE A 403 24.68 -15.64 16.59
C ILE A 403 23.97 -14.64 15.68
N VAL A 404 22.69 -14.42 15.99
CA VAL A 404 21.94 -13.22 15.60
C VAL A 404 21.52 -12.53 16.89
N ALA A 405 21.77 -11.23 17.04
CA ALA A 405 21.39 -10.47 18.23
C ALA A 405 20.99 -9.02 17.91
N PRO A 406 20.10 -8.38 18.68
CA PRO A 406 19.84 -6.96 18.54
C PRO A 406 21.03 -6.09 18.96
N LEU A 407 21.29 -5.05 18.16
CA LEU A 407 22.05 -3.85 18.51
C LEU A 407 21.68 -3.36 19.93
N ALA A 408 20.37 -3.34 20.20
CA ALA A 408 19.71 -2.93 21.44
C ALA A 408 20.21 -3.54 22.77
N LEU A 409 20.87 -4.72 22.76
CA LEU A 409 21.35 -5.37 23.99
C LEU A 409 22.50 -4.57 24.65
N SER A 410 22.81 -4.83 25.93
CA SER A 410 23.98 -4.23 26.60
C SER A 410 25.31 -4.77 26.05
N ASP A 411 26.42 -4.02 26.18
CA ASP A 411 27.76 -4.47 25.75
C ASP A 411 28.12 -5.82 26.38
N ALA A 412 27.90 -5.98 27.68
CA ALA A 412 28.15 -7.23 28.39
C ALA A 412 27.34 -8.42 27.81
N HIS A 413 26.09 -8.19 27.40
CA HIS A 413 25.28 -9.23 26.76
C HIS A 413 25.79 -9.56 25.34
N ILE A 414 26.15 -8.55 24.54
CA ILE A 414 26.72 -8.78 23.20
C ILE A 414 28.07 -9.52 23.30
N ILE A 415 28.95 -9.12 24.22
CA ILE A 415 30.24 -9.79 24.46
C ILE A 415 30.02 -11.26 24.89
N ARG A 416 29.08 -11.54 25.81
CA ARG A 416 28.70 -12.91 26.19
C ARG A 416 28.27 -13.71 24.96
N LYS A 417 27.42 -13.15 24.09
CA LYS A 417 26.90 -13.85 22.89
C LYS A 417 27.99 -14.12 21.83
N LEU A 418 28.88 -13.17 21.59
CA LEU A 418 29.99 -13.30 20.62
C LEU A 418 31.12 -14.24 21.09
N THR A 419 31.31 -14.37 22.41
CA THR A 419 32.37 -15.23 23.00
C THR A 419 31.86 -16.62 23.40
N SER A 420 30.56 -16.79 23.68
CA SER A 420 29.99 -18.09 24.04
C SER A 420 29.86 -19.04 22.84
N PRO A 421 29.90 -20.37 23.08
CA PRO A 421 29.55 -21.36 22.06
C PRO A 421 28.09 -21.21 21.60
N VAL A 422 27.78 -21.87 20.48
CA VAL A 422 26.42 -22.00 19.93
C VAL A 422 26.20 -23.47 19.60
N TYR A 423 25.09 -24.03 20.08
CA TYR A 423 24.64 -25.38 19.77
C TYR A 423 23.66 -25.31 18.59
N ALA A 424 23.93 -26.07 17.53
CA ALA A 424 23.12 -26.13 16.32
C ALA A 424 23.01 -27.57 15.81
N ASP A 425 22.02 -27.83 14.95
CA ASP A 425 21.70 -29.12 14.32
C ASP A 425 21.45 -30.33 15.25
N MET A 426 21.45 -30.10 16.57
CA MET A 426 21.13 -31.11 17.59
C MET A 426 19.70 -31.66 17.39
N PRO A 427 19.49 -32.98 17.31
CA PRO A 427 18.18 -33.56 17.06
C PRO A 427 17.24 -33.39 18.26
N ILE A 428 15.97 -33.11 17.97
CA ILE A 428 14.89 -33.02 18.96
C ILE A 428 13.98 -34.24 18.80
N LYS A 429 13.46 -34.78 19.91
CA LYS A 429 12.36 -35.76 19.93
C LYS A 429 11.41 -35.46 21.06
N VAL A 430 10.12 -35.70 20.85
CA VAL A 430 9.07 -35.63 21.89
C VAL A 430 8.49 -37.03 22.09
N SER A 431 8.57 -37.56 23.31
CA SER A 431 8.10 -38.91 23.63
C SER A 431 6.57 -38.99 23.55
N GLY A 432 6.04 -39.99 22.84
CA GLY A 432 4.58 -40.18 22.70
C GLY A 432 3.88 -39.21 21.74
N SER A 433 4.63 -38.44 20.96
CA SER A 433 4.12 -37.50 19.96
C SER A 433 4.04 -38.11 18.56
N ASN A 434 2.99 -37.75 17.80
CA ASN A 434 2.85 -38.10 16.37
C ASN A 434 3.38 -36.99 15.43
N TRP A 435 3.43 -35.74 15.90
CA TRP A 435 3.96 -34.59 15.17
C TRP A 435 4.59 -33.59 16.14
N PHE A 436 5.79 -33.08 15.83
CA PHE A 436 6.40 -31.98 16.57
C PHE A 436 7.24 -31.05 15.66
N TRP A 437 7.52 -29.86 16.17
CA TRP A 437 8.37 -28.83 15.54
C TRP A 437 8.99 -27.90 16.59
N PRO A 438 10.29 -27.51 16.47
CA PRO A 438 11.25 -27.92 15.45
C PRO A 438 11.79 -29.34 15.66
N GLU A 439 12.30 -29.95 14.59
CA GLU A 439 12.92 -31.28 14.61
C GLU A 439 14.41 -31.25 15.02
N LYS A 440 15.04 -30.08 14.95
CA LYS A 440 16.42 -29.83 15.37
C LYS A 440 16.57 -28.46 16.02
N VAL A 441 17.55 -28.30 16.89
CA VAL A 441 17.98 -26.98 17.39
C VAL A 441 18.58 -26.19 16.24
N GLU A 442 17.98 -25.06 15.86
CA GLU A 442 18.51 -24.30 14.73
C GLU A 442 19.82 -23.57 15.08
N ALA A 443 19.83 -22.87 16.21
CA ALA A 443 20.99 -22.25 16.86
C ALA A 443 20.55 -21.81 18.27
N LEU A 444 21.31 -22.14 19.32
CA LEU A 444 20.97 -21.84 20.70
C LEU A 444 22.24 -21.72 21.57
N GLN A 445 22.30 -20.76 22.48
CA GLN A 445 23.41 -20.63 23.45
C GLN A 445 23.01 -21.11 24.85
N THR A 446 24.00 -21.21 25.75
CA THR A 446 23.77 -21.65 27.12
C THR A 446 22.80 -20.70 27.84
N ASN A 447 21.83 -21.31 28.53
CA ASN A 447 20.67 -20.74 29.20
C ASN A 447 19.56 -20.19 28.29
N GLU A 448 19.75 -20.12 26.96
CA GLU A 448 18.70 -19.64 26.07
C GLU A 448 17.55 -20.65 25.93
N PRO A 449 16.29 -20.18 25.83
CA PRO A 449 15.14 -21.05 25.70
C PRO A 449 14.86 -21.45 24.24
N LEU A 450 14.40 -22.68 24.08
CA LEU A 450 13.84 -23.23 22.86
C LEU A 450 12.34 -23.46 23.07
N ILE A 451 11.51 -23.12 22.07
CA ILE A 451 10.09 -23.46 22.07
C ILE A 451 9.88 -24.65 21.12
N VAL A 452 9.23 -25.71 21.63
CA VAL A 452 8.85 -26.91 20.89
C VAL A 452 7.33 -27.06 20.94
N PHE A 453 6.69 -27.16 19.78
CA PHE A 453 5.28 -27.51 19.64
C PHE A 453 5.14 -29.00 19.34
N ALA A 454 4.13 -29.65 19.90
CA ALA A 454 3.84 -31.05 19.67
C ALA A 454 2.34 -31.34 19.66
N GLU A 455 1.98 -32.38 18.92
CA GLU A 455 0.71 -33.10 19.00
C GLU A 455 1.00 -34.46 19.68
N MET A 456 0.19 -34.81 20.69
CA MET A 456 0.44 -35.95 21.59
C MET A 456 -0.56 -37.07 21.34
N SER A 457 -0.06 -38.29 21.13
CA SER A 457 -0.90 -39.49 20.94
C SER A 457 -1.61 -39.93 22.23
N SER A 458 -1.17 -39.45 23.40
CA SER A 458 -1.78 -39.72 24.71
C SER A 458 -1.35 -38.67 25.74
N ASN A 459 -2.12 -38.52 26.83
CA ASN A 459 -1.86 -37.55 27.91
C ASN A 459 -0.78 -38.05 28.91
N LEU A 460 0.30 -38.63 28.40
CA LEU A 460 1.45 -39.03 29.22
C LEU A 460 2.32 -37.81 29.61
N PRO A 461 3.17 -37.92 30.65
CA PRO A 461 4.14 -36.88 30.99
C PRO A 461 5.00 -36.47 29.79
N ILE A 462 5.16 -35.17 29.59
CA ILE A 462 5.82 -34.62 28.40
C ILE A 462 7.35 -34.69 28.59
N THR A 463 7.96 -35.65 27.91
CA THR A 463 9.42 -35.83 27.86
C THR A 463 9.96 -35.37 26.52
N ILE A 464 10.94 -34.47 26.53
CA ILE A 464 11.61 -33.93 25.34
C ILE A 464 13.11 -34.24 25.44
N SER A 465 13.69 -34.82 24.39
CA SER A 465 15.14 -34.99 24.26
C SER A 465 15.72 -34.00 23.26
N VAL A 466 16.81 -33.34 23.60
CA VAL A 466 17.59 -32.42 22.75
C VAL A 466 19.04 -32.90 22.73
N GLY A 467 19.43 -33.63 21.68
CA GLY A 467 20.64 -34.47 21.73
C GLY A 467 20.56 -35.44 22.91
N ASP A 468 21.63 -35.51 23.71
CA ASP A 468 21.72 -36.35 24.90
C ASP A 468 21.01 -35.77 26.14
N LYS A 469 20.42 -34.56 26.06
CA LYS A 469 19.73 -33.90 27.17
C LYS A 469 18.25 -34.28 27.18
N VAL A 470 17.81 -34.96 28.22
CA VAL A 470 16.39 -35.34 28.41
C VAL A 470 15.76 -34.45 29.48
N LEU A 471 14.62 -33.88 29.16
CA LEU A 471 13.83 -32.98 30.01
C LEU A 471 12.43 -33.57 30.20
N SER A 472 12.03 -33.79 31.45
CA SER A 472 10.66 -34.16 31.82
C SER A 472 9.95 -32.91 32.33
N LEU A 473 8.80 -32.57 31.73
CA LEU A 473 8.13 -31.28 31.96
C LEU A 473 6.81 -31.45 32.71
N THR A 474 6.59 -30.57 33.68
CA THR A 474 5.27 -30.37 34.30
C THR A 474 4.40 -29.50 33.39
N SER A 475 3.19 -29.99 33.09
CA SER A 475 2.23 -29.36 32.18
C SER A 475 1.29 -28.41 32.91
N LYS A 476 1.21 -27.15 32.48
CA LYS A 476 0.13 -26.20 32.84
C LYS A 476 -1.01 -26.29 31.80
N PRO A 477 -2.28 -26.07 32.20
CA PRO A 477 -3.35 -25.84 31.23
C PRO A 477 -3.08 -24.57 30.41
N ALA A 478 -3.51 -24.56 29.16
CA ALA A 478 -3.34 -23.45 28.21
C ALA A 478 -4.67 -23.10 27.52
N ASN A 479 -4.83 -21.84 27.09
CA ASN A 479 -5.97 -21.44 26.30
C ASN A 479 -6.03 -22.26 24.99
N PRO A 480 -7.12 -23.02 24.72
CA PRO A 480 -7.17 -23.94 23.58
C PRO A 480 -7.06 -23.23 22.24
N ILE A 481 -7.57 -22.01 22.13
CA ILE A 481 -7.67 -21.28 20.86
C ILE A 481 -6.33 -20.63 20.52
N LEU A 482 -5.66 -20.01 21.50
CA LEU A 482 -4.31 -19.47 21.32
C LEU A 482 -3.28 -20.58 21.08
N LEU A 483 -3.35 -21.69 21.82
CA LEU A 483 -2.44 -22.82 21.61
C LEU A 483 -2.65 -23.50 20.25
N LYS A 484 -3.90 -23.74 19.81
CA LYS A 484 -4.16 -24.25 18.46
C LYS A 484 -3.58 -23.33 17.39
N ARG A 485 -3.77 -22.01 17.55
CA ARG A 485 -3.24 -21.00 16.62
C ARG A 485 -1.72 -21.03 16.51
N GLU A 486 -1.02 -21.11 17.64
CA GLU A 486 0.44 -21.15 17.67
C GLU A 486 1.02 -22.48 17.15
N TRP A 487 0.30 -23.58 17.33
CA TRP A 487 0.58 -24.87 16.70
C TRP A 487 0.36 -24.84 15.17
N VAL A 488 -0.71 -24.20 14.66
CA VAL A 488 -0.92 -24.03 13.22
C VAL A 488 0.22 -23.19 12.62
N ARG A 489 0.65 -22.13 13.30
CA ARG A 489 1.86 -21.38 12.90
C ARG A 489 3.08 -22.30 12.83
N ALA A 490 3.31 -23.16 13.84
CA ALA A 490 4.42 -24.11 13.83
C ALA A 490 4.34 -25.15 12.69
N ARG A 491 3.13 -25.49 12.24
CA ARG A 491 2.89 -26.33 11.05
C ARG A 491 3.18 -25.59 9.74
N LEU A 492 2.87 -24.30 9.65
CA LEU A 492 3.28 -23.44 8.51
C LEU A 492 4.80 -23.21 8.50
N ASP A 493 5.41 -22.95 9.66
CA ASP A 493 6.87 -22.83 9.83
C ASP A 493 7.58 -24.09 9.28
N LYS A 494 7.04 -25.28 9.57
CA LYS A 494 7.54 -26.57 9.05
C LYS A 494 7.34 -26.74 7.54
N LEU A 495 6.18 -26.37 7.00
CA LEU A 495 5.92 -26.50 5.55
C LEU A 495 6.82 -25.57 4.73
N LEU A 496 7.07 -24.34 5.21
CA LEU A 496 8.01 -23.40 4.58
C LEU A 496 9.45 -23.95 4.58
N ASP A 497 9.90 -24.52 5.70
CA ASP A 497 11.21 -25.19 5.80
C ASP A 497 11.34 -26.40 4.84
N MET A 498 10.25 -27.13 4.59
CA MET A 498 10.21 -28.20 3.58
C MET A 498 10.21 -27.66 2.14
N GLU A 499 9.48 -26.56 1.87
CA GLU A 499 9.48 -25.88 0.57
C GLU A 499 10.84 -25.27 0.22
N ASP A 500 11.56 -24.69 1.19
CA ASP A 500 12.89 -24.09 0.99
C ASP A 500 14.01 -25.12 0.79
N LYS A 501 13.83 -26.35 1.29
CA LYS A 501 14.82 -27.44 1.15
C LYS A 501 14.66 -28.26 -0.13
N THR A 502 13.44 -28.39 -0.66
CA THR A 502 13.24 -29.17 -1.89
C THR A 502 13.79 -28.46 -3.14
N GLN A 503 14.46 -29.23 -4.00
CA GLN A 503 14.86 -28.81 -5.36
C GLN A 503 13.88 -29.32 -6.43
N ASP A 504 12.99 -30.23 -6.05
CA ASP A 504 11.92 -30.75 -6.91
C ASP A 504 10.80 -29.71 -7.03
N LYS A 505 10.46 -29.34 -8.26
CA LYS A 505 9.49 -28.27 -8.58
C LYS A 505 8.04 -28.66 -8.27
N ASP A 506 7.70 -29.93 -8.41
CA ASP A 506 6.33 -30.41 -8.23
C ASP A 506 6.04 -30.57 -6.73
N LEU A 507 7.02 -31.09 -5.96
CA LEU A 507 6.98 -31.05 -4.50
C LEU A 507 6.98 -29.61 -3.97
N LYS A 508 7.79 -28.70 -4.53
CA LYS A 508 7.77 -27.28 -4.13
C LYS A 508 6.39 -26.67 -4.34
N SER A 509 5.79 -26.91 -5.50
CA SER A 509 4.44 -26.45 -5.84
C SER A 509 3.36 -27.08 -4.95
N ALA A 510 3.53 -28.34 -4.53
CA ALA A 510 2.63 -29.01 -3.60
C ALA A 510 2.68 -28.38 -2.19
N PHE A 511 3.88 -28.12 -1.65
CA PHE A 511 4.04 -27.43 -0.37
C PHE A 511 3.49 -25.99 -0.42
N HIS A 512 3.79 -25.26 -1.49
CA HIS A 512 3.29 -23.90 -1.72
C HIS A 512 1.75 -23.82 -1.65
N ASN A 513 1.07 -24.74 -2.35
CA ASN A 513 -0.38 -24.84 -2.36
C ASN A 513 -0.94 -25.25 -0.97
N GLU A 514 -0.30 -26.19 -0.28
CA GLU A 514 -0.73 -26.60 1.08
C GLU A 514 -0.53 -25.47 2.11
N ILE A 515 0.52 -24.65 1.97
CA ILE A 515 0.75 -23.45 2.79
C ILE A 515 -0.38 -22.44 2.58
N ILE A 516 -0.79 -22.19 1.33
CA ILE A 516 -1.94 -21.31 1.03
C ILE A 516 -3.23 -21.91 1.62
N ASN A 517 -3.52 -23.19 1.38
CA ASN A 517 -4.72 -23.87 1.87
C ASN A 517 -4.84 -23.81 3.40
N LEU A 518 -3.78 -24.18 4.12
CA LEU A 518 -3.73 -24.16 5.58
C LEU A 518 -3.83 -22.73 6.13
N SER A 519 -3.16 -21.77 5.49
CA SER A 519 -3.15 -20.35 5.85
C SER A 519 -4.55 -19.73 5.76
N VAL A 520 -5.26 -19.96 4.65
CA VAL A 520 -6.65 -19.51 4.44
C VAL A 520 -7.60 -20.16 5.44
N LYS A 521 -7.60 -21.50 5.51
CA LYS A 521 -8.52 -22.30 6.33
C LYS A 521 -8.49 -21.94 7.81
N GLU A 522 -7.30 -21.93 8.40
CA GLU A 522 -7.09 -21.72 9.84
C GLU A 522 -6.89 -20.23 10.20
N ARG A 523 -7.02 -19.34 9.23
CA ARG A 523 -6.80 -17.89 9.36
C ARG A 523 -5.45 -17.54 9.97
N VAL A 524 -4.36 -18.10 9.46
CA VAL A 524 -2.98 -17.77 9.89
C VAL A 524 -2.20 -17.27 8.69
N LEU A 525 -1.77 -16.00 8.73
CA LEU A 525 -1.10 -15.34 7.61
C LEU A 525 0.24 -16.01 7.26
N SER A 526 0.51 -16.19 5.96
CA SER A 526 1.76 -16.77 5.42
C SER A 526 2.37 -15.84 4.35
N PRO A 527 3.60 -16.08 3.88
CA PRO A 527 4.23 -15.23 2.84
C PRO A 527 3.43 -15.12 1.53
N TYR A 528 2.63 -16.15 1.22
CA TYR A 528 1.85 -16.30 -0.02
C TYR A 528 0.39 -15.85 0.11
N THR A 529 -0.02 -15.35 1.28
CA THR A 529 -1.37 -14.86 1.53
C THR A 529 -1.38 -13.39 1.99
N SER A 530 -2.57 -12.80 2.04
CA SER A 530 -2.82 -11.41 2.45
C SER A 530 -4.20 -11.27 3.07
N LEU A 531 -4.39 -10.24 3.88
CA LEU A 531 -5.66 -9.93 4.55
C LEU A 531 -6.42 -8.86 3.74
N LEU A 532 -7.54 -9.24 3.13
CA LEU A 532 -8.35 -8.39 2.27
C LEU A 532 -9.69 -8.06 2.94
N VAL A 533 -9.94 -6.77 3.15
CA VAL A 533 -11.24 -6.20 3.55
C VAL A 533 -11.97 -5.72 2.30
N LEU A 534 -13.18 -6.24 2.07
CA LEU A 534 -14.12 -5.79 1.02
C LEU A 534 -15.43 -5.33 1.66
N GLU A 535 -16.16 -4.43 0.99
CA GLU A 535 -17.37 -3.78 1.51
C GLU A 535 -18.52 -4.76 1.81
N THR A 536 -18.88 -5.65 0.87
CA THR A 536 -20.08 -6.50 0.99
C THR A 536 -19.83 -8.02 0.88
N GLU A 537 -20.81 -8.82 1.29
CA GLU A 537 -20.83 -10.27 1.06
C GLU A 537 -20.89 -10.65 -0.43
N ASP A 538 -21.46 -9.80 -1.29
CA ASP A 538 -21.51 -10.01 -2.75
C ASP A 538 -20.13 -9.80 -3.38
N ASP A 539 -19.33 -8.88 -2.83
CA ASP A 539 -17.96 -8.62 -3.27
C ASP A 539 -17.05 -9.81 -2.99
N TYR A 540 -17.09 -10.41 -1.79
CA TYR A 540 -16.35 -11.64 -1.50
C TYR A 540 -16.79 -12.80 -2.41
N ARG A 541 -18.10 -12.96 -2.65
CA ARG A 541 -18.64 -13.96 -3.58
C ARG A 541 -18.18 -13.75 -5.02
N ARG A 542 -18.07 -12.49 -5.49
CA ARG A 542 -17.59 -12.14 -6.84
C ARG A 542 -16.16 -12.63 -7.10
N TYR A 543 -15.30 -12.70 -6.08
CA TYR A 543 -13.93 -13.24 -6.17
C TYR A 543 -13.80 -14.70 -5.71
N LYS A 544 -14.94 -15.38 -5.45
CA LYS A 544 -15.01 -16.76 -4.93
C LYS A 544 -14.31 -16.96 -3.58
N ILE A 545 -14.27 -15.91 -2.75
CA ILE A 545 -13.72 -15.95 -1.40
C ILE A 545 -14.83 -16.47 -0.48
N ASP A 546 -14.75 -17.73 -0.04
CA ASP A 546 -15.70 -18.26 0.94
C ASP A 546 -15.46 -17.65 2.33
N ARG A 547 -16.54 -17.23 2.98
CA ARG A 547 -16.56 -16.70 4.34
C ARG A 547 -17.18 -17.67 5.36
N LYS A 548 -17.80 -18.77 4.92
CA LYS A 548 -18.69 -19.60 5.75
C LYS A 548 -18.06 -20.91 6.21
N GLY A 549 -17.02 -21.40 5.54
CA GLY A 549 -16.20 -22.55 5.95
C GLY A 549 -14.91 -22.21 6.72
N LEU A 550 -14.65 -20.93 7.04
CA LEU A 550 -13.41 -20.48 7.69
C LEU A 550 -13.47 -20.51 9.22
N ALA A 551 -12.31 -20.61 9.87
CA ALA A 551 -12.18 -20.58 11.32
C ALA A 551 -12.70 -19.28 11.98
N ASP A 552 -13.17 -19.36 13.23
CA ASP A 552 -13.65 -18.22 14.01
C ASP A 552 -12.54 -17.18 14.30
N ILE A 553 -12.96 -15.93 14.60
CA ILE A 553 -12.04 -14.79 14.73
C ILE A 553 -11.69 -14.56 16.21
N LEU A 554 -10.42 -14.76 16.57
CA LEU A 554 -9.88 -14.55 17.91
C LEU A 554 -9.81 -13.05 18.25
N THR A 555 -10.34 -12.67 19.41
CA THR A 555 -10.38 -11.29 19.92
C THR A 555 -10.31 -11.28 21.47
N ILE A 556 -10.30 -10.10 22.09
CA ILE A 556 -10.19 -9.93 23.54
C ILE A 556 -11.43 -9.19 24.06
N GLY A 557 -12.27 -9.90 24.81
CA GLY A 557 -13.49 -9.41 25.44
C GLY A 557 -13.25 -8.84 26.84
N VAL A 558 -14.33 -8.74 27.63
CA VAL A 558 -14.29 -8.17 28.99
C VAL A 558 -13.46 -8.99 29.98
N ASP A 559 -13.46 -10.33 29.82
CA ASP A 559 -12.81 -11.33 30.69
C ASP A 559 -11.60 -12.04 30.05
N GLY A 560 -11.10 -11.56 28.90
CA GLY A 560 -9.91 -12.10 28.23
C GLY A 560 -10.20 -12.64 26.83
N LEU A 561 -9.51 -13.71 26.43
CA LEU A 561 -9.63 -14.30 25.08
C LEU A 561 -11.04 -14.82 24.80
N THR A 562 -11.59 -14.45 23.64
CA THR A 562 -12.89 -14.93 23.14
C THR A 562 -12.86 -15.03 21.61
N VAL A 563 -13.91 -15.58 21.01
CA VAL A 563 -14.05 -15.70 19.55
C VAL A 563 -15.36 -15.10 19.04
N ILE A 564 -15.26 -14.36 17.94
CA ILE A 564 -16.42 -13.99 17.12
C ILE A 564 -16.73 -15.19 16.23
N LYS A 565 -17.86 -15.85 16.51
CA LYS A 565 -18.33 -17.01 15.75
C LYS A 565 -18.73 -16.61 14.33
N ARG A 566 -18.35 -17.42 13.34
CA ARG A 566 -18.76 -17.27 11.94
C ARG A 566 -19.96 -18.15 11.60
N ALA A 567 -19.95 -19.39 12.09
CA ALA A 567 -21.12 -20.28 12.03
C ALA A 567 -22.06 -19.98 13.21
N GLY A 568 -23.35 -19.79 12.93
CA GLY A 568 -24.32 -19.37 13.95
C GLY A 568 -24.50 -17.86 14.06
N VAL A 569 -23.76 -17.07 13.28
CA VAL A 569 -24.40 -15.92 12.62
C VAL A 569 -25.30 -16.50 11.55
N GLU A 570 -26.48 -16.98 11.97
CA GLU A 570 -27.65 -16.53 11.22
C GLU A 570 -27.53 -15.02 11.16
N ASN A 571 -27.84 -14.44 10.01
CA ASN A 571 -28.23 -13.05 10.04
C ASN A 571 -29.35 -12.95 11.10
N GLU A 572 -29.22 -12.05 12.07
CA GLU A 572 -30.33 -11.11 12.25
C GLU A 572 -30.61 -10.65 10.83
N ARG A 573 -31.61 -11.26 10.18
CA ARG A 573 -31.96 -10.88 8.81
C ARG A 573 -32.09 -9.38 8.90
N PRO A 574 -31.33 -8.57 8.13
CA PRO A 574 -31.68 -7.17 8.05
C PRO A 574 -33.16 -7.20 7.68
N THR A 575 -34.01 -6.76 8.62
CA THR A 575 -35.46 -6.73 8.44
C THR A 575 -35.64 -5.80 7.28
N PRO A 576 -35.86 -6.36 6.07
CA PRO A 576 -35.10 -6.02 4.86
C PRO A 576 -34.99 -4.53 4.81
N GLU A 577 -33.76 -3.99 4.98
CA GLU A 577 -33.56 -2.55 5.00
C GLU A 577 -33.97 -2.08 3.61
N VAL A 578 -35.25 -1.70 3.51
CA VAL A 578 -35.96 -1.50 2.24
C VAL A 578 -35.26 -0.32 1.65
N ALA A 579 -34.34 -0.58 0.70
CA ALA A 579 -33.32 0.37 0.28
C ALA A 579 -33.99 1.71 0.00
N LYS A 580 -33.83 2.67 0.95
CA LYS A 580 -34.90 3.64 1.31
C LYS A 580 -35.61 4.12 0.05
N PRO A 581 -36.87 3.69 -0.19
CA PRO A 581 -37.43 3.58 -1.54
C PRO A 581 -37.20 4.89 -2.28
N ALA A 582 -36.31 4.82 -3.28
CA ALA A 582 -35.38 5.90 -3.62
C ALA A 582 -36.10 7.24 -3.78
N GLU A 583 -35.93 8.13 -2.77
CA GLU A 583 -37.00 9.03 -2.29
C GLU A 583 -37.97 9.43 -3.40
N ASP A 584 -39.20 8.94 -3.24
CA ASP A 584 -40.28 8.98 -4.22
C ASP A 584 -40.31 10.32 -4.95
N ILE A 585 -40.26 10.30 -6.28
CA ILE A 585 -40.07 11.52 -7.07
C ILE A 585 -41.22 12.50 -6.84
N GLU A 586 -42.43 11.99 -6.59
CA GLU A 586 -43.59 12.79 -6.21
C GLU A 586 -43.34 13.53 -4.88
N LYS A 587 -42.76 12.87 -3.87
CA LYS A 587 -42.46 13.47 -2.55
C LYS A 587 -41.28 14.43 -2.60
N VAL A 588 -40.26 14.11 -3.39
CA VAL A 588 -39.13 15.00 -3.70
C VAL A 588 -39.62 16.29 -4.35
N VAL A 589 -40.52 16.18 -5.32
CA VAL A 589 -41.10 17.31 -6.04
C VAL A 589 -42.10 18.07 -5.16
N GLN A 590 -42.91 17.37 -4.37
CA GLN A 590 -43.83 17.98 -3.40
C GLN A 590 -43.07 18.81 -2.36
N ARG A 591 -41.96 18.30 -1.80
CA ARG A 591 -41.07 19.06 -0.90
C ARG A 591 -40.46 20.28 -1.59
N PHE A 592 -39.98 20.13 -2.82
CA PHE A 592 -39.44 21.24 -3.61
C PHE A 592 -40.50 22.32 -3.86
N VAL A 593 -41.69 21.95 -4.33
CA VAL A 593 -42.83 22.85 -4.59
C VAL A 593 -43.32 23.52 -3.31
N ILE A 594 -43.35 22.83 -2.17
CA ILE A 594 -43.67 23.41 -0.86
C ILE A 594 -42.62 24.47 -0.46
N CYS A 595 -41.33 24.17 -0.60
CA CYS A 595 -40.25 25.09 -0.29
C CYS A 595 -40.27 26.36 -1.17
N ILE A 596 -40.61 26.23 -2.45
CA ILE A 596 -40.83 27.38 -3.35
C ILE A 596 -42.10 28.16 -2.96
N LEU A 597 -43.26 27.50 -2.86
CA LEU A 597 -44.56 28.18 -2.72
C LEU A 597 -44.86 28.70 -1.31
N GLN A 598 -44.47 27.96 -0.27
CA GLN A 598 -44.80 28.28 1.12
C GLN A 598 -43.64 28.98 1.85
N GLU A 599 -42.40 28.55 1.62
CA GLU A 599 -41.22 29.13 2.30
C GLU A 599 -40.56 30.27 1.50
N ARG A 600 -40.93 30.48 0.22
CA ARG A 600 -40.38 31.50 -0.69
C ARG A 600 -38.84 31.51 -0.77
N LYS A 601 -38.22 30.34 -0.72
CA LYS A 601 -36.76 30.17 -0.83
C LYS A 601 -36.31 30.03 -2.29
N GLU A 602 -35.03 30.25 -2.53
CA GLU A 602 -34.42 30.07 -3.85
C GLU A 602 -34.38 28.60 -4.28
N ILE A 603 -34.44 28.36 -5.59
CA ILE A 603 -34.39 27.01 -6.19
C ILE A 603 -33.22 26.18 -5.64
N GLU A 604 -32.04 26.77 -5.47
CA GLU A 604 -30.85 26.07 -4.97
C GLU A 604 -30.93 25.69 -3.48
N THR A 605 -31.73 26.40 -2.68
CA THR A 605 -31.99 26.03 -1.27
C THR A 605 -33.05 24.93 -1.14
N CYS A 606 -33.94 24.80 -2.12
CA CYS A 606 -35.06 23.86 -2.09
C CYS A 606 -34.76 22.49 -2.73
N LEU A 607 -33.70 22.36 -3.53
CA LEU A 607 -33.36 21.11 -4.23
C LEU A 607 -32.63 20.11 -3.31
N PRO A 608 -32.98 18.80 -3.31
CA PRO A 608 -32.32 17.78 -2.51
C PRO A 608 -31.00 17.26 -3.13
N GLY A 609 -30.30 18.11 -3.90
CA GLY A 609 -29.13 17.75 -4.71
C GLY A 609 -28.87 18.80 -5.79
N SER A 610 -28.02 18.50 -6.77
CA SER A 610 -27.78 19.43 -7.88
C SER A 610 -28.98 19.50 -8.84
N LYS A 611 -29.10 20.63 -9.56
CA LYS A 611 -30.15 20.87 -10.57
C LYS A 611 -30.18 19.75 -11.62
N GLU A 612 -29.01 19.32 -12.07
CA GLU A 612 -28.83 18.27 -13.08
C GLU A 612 -29.30 16.91 -12.56
N ALA A 613 -28.97 16.58 -11.30
CA ALA A 613 -29.38 15.32 -10.67
C ALA A 613 -30.89 15.24 -10.45
N PHE A 614 -31.53 16.35 -10.06
CA PHE A 614 -32.99 16.45 -9.94
C PHE A 614 -33.67 16.30 -11.30
N VAL A 615 -33.24 17.08 -12.30
CA VAL A 615 -33.81 17.07 -13.66
C VAL A 615 -33.64 15.70 -14.33
N ALA A 616 -32.49 15.04 -14.15
CA ALA A 616 -32.26 13.69 -14.66
C ALA A 616 -33.22 12.66 -14.02
N ARG A 617 -33.35 12.64 -12.69
CA ARG A 617 -34.25 11.73 -11.98
C ARG A 617 -35.74 11.99 -12.31
N PHE A 618 -36.12 13.25 -12.51
CA PHE A 618 -37.48 13.60 -12.92
C PHE A 618 -37.80 13.09 -14.33
N ARG A 619 -36.92 13.32 -15.31
CA ARG A 619 -37.11 12.78 -16.68
C ARG A 619 -37.17 11.24 -16.69
N GLU A 620 -36.29 10.57 -15.95
CA GLU A 620 -36.28 9.10 -15.83
C GLU A 620 -37.57 8.53 -15.21
N ALA A 621 -38.29 9.30 -14.40
CA ALA A 621 -39.62 8.93 -13.91
C ALA A 621 -40.69 9.14 -14.99
N MET A 622 -40.73 10.31 -15.63
CA MET A 622 -41.75 10.62 -16.65
C MET A 622 -41.67 9.68 -17.88
N GLU A 623 -40.48 9.18 -18.25
CA GLU A 623 -40.36 8.18 -19.31
C GLU A 623 -40.99 6.82 -18.96
N LYS A 624 -41.14 6.50 -17.67
CA LYS A 624 -41.78 5.27 -17.20
C LYS A 624 -43.31 5.37 -17.18
N GLU A 625 -43.84 6.54 -16.83
CA GLU A 625 -45.30 6.76 -16.75
C GLU A 625 -45.97 6.97 -18.11
N ARG A 626 -45.23 7.41 -19.13
CA ARG A 626 -45.74 7.68 -20.49
C ARG A 626 -46.91 8.71 -20.50
N PRO A 627 -46.66 9.94 -20.03
CA PRO A 627 -47.66 11.02 -19.98
C PRO A 627 -48.15 11.41 -21.39
N SER A 628 -49.24 12.18 -21.47
CA SER A 628 -49.71 12.68 -22.77
C SER A 628 -48.73 13.69 -23.37
N GLU A 629 -48.84 13.96 -24.67
CA GLU A 629 -47.96 14.91 -25.35
C GLU A 629 -48.12 16.35 -24.83
N HIS A 630 -49.30 16.71 -24.31
CA HIS A 630 -49.52 17.99 -23.62
C HIS A 630 -48.79 18.04 -22.28
N ASP A 631 -48.98 17.03 -21.43
CA ASP A 631 -48.33 16.94 -20.12
C ASP A 631 -46.79 16.92 -20.25
N ARG A 632 -46.27 16.27 -21.30
CA ARG A 632 -44.83 16.21 -21.59
C ARG A 632 -44.26 17.58 -21.95
N GLN A 633 -45.00 18.42 -22.67
CA GLN A 633 -44.60 19.81 -22.95
C GLN A 633 -44.60 20.67 -21.68
N GLU A 634 -45.59 20.50 -20.81
CA GLU A 634 -45.70 21.23 -19.53
C GLU A 634 -44.63 20.78 -18.50
N VAL A 635 -44.24 19.50 -18.51
CA VAL A 635 -43.08 18.99 -17.76
C VAL A 635 -41.78 19.62 -18.25
N GLU A 636 -41.52 19.64 -19.56
CA GLU A 636 -40.28 20.24 -20.07
C GLU A 636 -40.23 21.76 -19.82
N LYS A 637 -41.39 22.44 -19.80
CA LYS A 637 -41.50 23.84 -19.37
C LYS A 637 -41.15 24.03 -17.89
N PHE A 638 -41.66 23.17 -17.00
CA PHE A 638 -41.30 23.17 -15.57
C PHE A 638 -39.80 22.94 -15.35
N LEU A 639 -39.22 21.94 -16.03
CA LEU A 639 -37.80 21.62 -15.92
C LEU A 639 -36.91 22.73 -16.51
N ALA A 640 -37.34 23.40 -17.59
CA ALA A 640 -36.62 24.52 -18.17
C ALA A 640 -36.46 25.69 -17.17
N LEU A 641 -37.52 26.04 -16.43
CA LEU A 641 -37.47 27.10 -15.41
C LEU A 641 -36.49 26.74 -14.26
N ILE A 642 -36.45 25.47 -13.83
CA ILE A 642 -35.49 24.99 -12.82
C ILE A 642 -34.04 25.07 -13.33
N VAL A 643 -33.79 24.68 -14.58
CA VAL A 643 -32.46 24.75 -15.22
C VAL A 643 -32.00 26.19 -15.42
N GLN A 644 -32.91 27.10 -15.80
CA GLN A 644 -32.65 28.53 -15.93
C GLN A 644 -32.43 29.22 -14.58
N GLY A 645 -32.95 28.64 -13.48
CA GLY A 645 -32.80 29.18 -12.13
C GLY A 645 -33.70 30.38 -11.82
N ASN A 646 -34.69 30.68 -12.65
CA ASN A 646 -35.59 31.81 -12.43
C ASN A 646 -36.64 31.50 -11.36
N THR A 647 -36.33 31.82 -10.10
CA THR A 647 -37.19 31.49 -8.94
C THR A 647 -38.55 32.20 -9.01
N GLU A 648 -38.63 33.45 -9.49
CA GLU A 648 -39.89 34.19 -9.56
C GLU A 648 -40.84 33.61 -10.61
N GLU A 649 -40.35 33.34 -11.82
CA GLU A 649 -41.15 32.77 -12.92
C GLU A 649 -41.59 31.33 -12.61
N LEU A 650 -40.75 30.56 -11.91
CA LEU A 650 -41.13 29.25 -11.39
C LEU A 650 -42.20 29.35 -10.28
N PHE A 651 -42.09 30.32 -9.37
CA PHE A 651 -43.08 30.58 -8.33
C PHE A 651 -44.44 30.96 -8.94
N GLU A 652 -44.46 31.84 -9.95
CA GLU A 652 -45.69 32.23 -10.66
C GLU A 652 -46.29 31.06 -11.45
N TYR A 653 -45.47 30.28 -12.16
CA TYR A 653 -45.89 29.08 -12.88
C TYR A 653 -46.55 28.03 -11.97
N LEU A 654 -45.99 27.81 -10.78
CA LEU A 654 -46.53 26.87 -9.78
C LEU A 654 -47.78 27.44 -9.07
N SER A 655 -47.77 28.72 -8.70
CA SER A 655 -48.88 29.38 -8.00
C SER A 655 -50.17 29.37 -8.80
N ASN A 656 -50.07 29.53 -10.13
CA ASN A 656 -51.22 29.49 -11.03
C ASN A 656 -51.80 28.07 -11.26
N ARG A 657 -51.23 27.01 -10.66
CA ARG A 657 -51.61 25.61 -10.95
C ARG A 657 -51.97 24.75 -9.74
N VAL A 658 -51.65 25.16 -8.51
CA VAL A 658 -52.03 24.41 -7.29
C VAL A 658 -53.14 25.15 -6.54
N SER A 659 -54.38 24.63 -6.61
CA SER A 659 -55.49 25.24 -5.87
C SER A 659 -55.40 24.91 -4.37
N ALA A 660 -55.63 25.92 -3.52
CA ALA A 660 -55.47 25.79 -2.06
C ALA A 660 -56.39 24.72 -1.42
N ALA A 661 -57.45 24.30 -2.10
CA ALA A 661 -58.34 23.23 -1.63
C ALA A 661 -57.67 21.85 -1.61
N GLN A 662 -56.85 21.52 -2.62
CA GLN A 662 -56.31 20.17 -2.81
C GLN A 662 -55.24 19.81 -1.74
N LEU A 663 -54.45 20.80 -1.30
CA LEU A 663 -53.43 20.62 -0.27
C LEU A 663 -54.02 20.20 1.10
N SER A 664 -55.23 20.65 1.43
CA SER A 664 -55.90 20.28 2.69
C SER A 664 -56.40 18.83 2.70
N GLU A 665 -56.58 18.20 1.55
CA GLU A 665 -57.17 16.86 1.43
C GLU A 665 -56.08 15.79 1.43
N MET A 666 -54.97 16.03 0.72
CA MET A 666 -53.77 15.17 0.76
C MET A 666 -53.18 15.03 2.18
N SER A 667 -53.21 16.09 2.99
CA SER A 667 -52.67 16.05 4.35
C SER A 667 -53.35 15.01 5.25
N LYS A 668 -54.67 14.79 5.09
CA LYS A 668 -55.41 13.76 5.86
C LYS A 668 -55.06 12.33 5.44
N VAL A 669 -54.75 12.12 4.16
CA VAL A 669 -54.41 10.80 3.62
C VAL A 669 -53.05 10.31 4.14
N LEU A 670 -52.12 11.21 4.45
CA LEU A 670 -50.83 10.84 5.05
C LEU A 670 -50.92 10.42 6.53
N GLU A 671 -51.84 10.97 7.32
CA GLU A 671 -52.02 10.54 8.72
C GLU A 671 -52.61 9.13 8.85
N GLU A 672 -53.47 8.70 7.91
CA GLU A 672 -54.00 7.32 7.88
C GLU A 672 -52.99 6.23 7.46
N ALA A 673 -51.75 6.62 7.13
CA ALA A 673 -50.69 5.71 6.71
C ALA A 673 -49.80 5.21 7.86
N THR A 674 -49.60 6.00 8.93
CA THR A 674 -48.54 5.77 9.93
C THR A 674 -48.98 5.03 11.20
N SER A 675 -50.27 4.88 11.49
CA SER A 675 -50.76 4.09 12.65
C SER A 675 -51.57 2.85 12.23
N ARG A 676 -50.88 1.71 12.06
CA ARG A 676 -51.48 0.45 11.58
C ARG A 676 -51.11 -0.79 12.40
N ARG A 677 -51.36 -0.75 13.71
CA ARG A 677 -51.93 -1.92 14.44
C ARG A 677 -52.66 -1.57 15.73
N VAL A 678 -52.15 -0.67 16.56
CA VAL A 678 -52.80 -0.29 17.83
C VAL A 678 -53.87 0.80 17.65
N GLY A 679 -53.56 1.87 16.91
CA GLY A 679 -54.41 3.06 16.80
C GLY A 679 -55.85 2.76 16.36
N LYS A 680 -56.07 1.90 15.36
CA LYS A 680 -57.42 1.58 14.87
C LYS A 680 -58.31 0.85 15.89
N SER A 681 -57.73 0.12 16.84
CA SER A 681 -58.50 -0.54 17.92
C SER A 681 -58.82 0.45 19.04
N LEU A 682 -57.83 1.24 19.48
CA LEU A 682 -58.01 2.27 20.51
C LEU A 682 -58.99 3.36 20.07
N GLN A 683 -58.87 3.83 18.82
CA GLN A 683 -59.73 4.85 18.23
C GLN A 683 -61.18 4.35 18.05
N ARG A 684 -61.38 3.08 17.68
CA ARG A 684 -62.72 2.44 17.68
C ARG A 684 -63.32 2.39 19.08
N PHE A 685 -62.56 1.94 20.07
CA PHE A 685 -63.01 1.88 21.47
C PHE A 685 -63.43 3.25 21.99
N VAL A 686 -62.58 4.28 21.82
CA VAL A 686 -62.87 5.66 22.24
C VAL A 686 -64.08 6.26 21.51
N ILE A 687 -64.27 5.96 20.22
CA ILE A 687 -65.46 6.39 19.46
C ILE A 687 -66.74 5.71 20.00
N CYS A 688 -66.69 4.40 20.28
CA CYS A 688 -67.83 3.63 20.81
C CYS A 688 -68.28 4.16 22.18
N ILE A 689 -67.33 4.36 23.10
CA ILE A 689 -67.59 4.97 24.43
C ILE A 689 -68.18 6.38 24.28
N ARG A 690 -67.61 7.23 23.41
CA ARG A 690 -68.05 8.64 23.27
C ARG A 690 -69.39 8.82 22.54
N GLN A 691 -69.76 7.92 21.61
CA GLN A 691 -70.95 8.10 20.77
C GLN A 691 -72.20 7.37 21.28
N GLU A 692 -72.06 6.22 21.96
CA GLU A 692 -73.22 5.37 22.27
C GLU A 692 -73.51 5.16 23.76
N ARG A 693 -72.64 5.61 24.69
CA ARG A 693 -72.78 5.38 26.15
C ARG A 693 -73.06 3.90 26.54
N LYS A 694 -72.52 2.95 25.78
CA LYS A 694 -72.65 1.51 26.06
C LYS A 694 -71.59 1.04 27.05
N GLU A 695 -71.89 -0.04 27.77
CA GLU A 695 -70.98 -0.72 28.68
C GLU A 695 -69.65 -1.08 27.99
N ILE A 696 -68.54 -0.91 28.70
CA ILE A 696 -67.16 -1.05 28.17
C ILE A 696 -66.94 -2.37 27.41
N GLU A 697 -67.55 -3.47 27.85
CA GLU A 697 -67.41 -4.80 27.23
C GLU A 697 -68.01 -4.89 25.82
N ALA A 698 -69.01 -4.07 25.49
CA ALA A 698 -69.59 -4.00 24.14
C ALA A 698 -68.72 -3.21 23.14
N CYS A 699 -67.74 -2.44 23.63
CA CYS A 699 -66.88 -1.59 22.82
C CYS A 699 -65.47 -2.16 22.59
N LEU A 700 -65.06 -3.19 23.33
CA LEU A 700 -63.75 -3.82 23.22
C LEU A 700 -63.69 -4.84 22.06
N PRO A 701 -62.56 -4.97 21.34
CA PRO A 701 -62.40 -5.98 20.30
C PRO A 701 -62.07 -7.38 20.84
N GLU A 702 -61.61 -7.46 22.10
CA GLU A 702 -61.07 -8.64 22.81
C GLU A 702 -61.44 -8.52 24.30
N SER A 703 -61.04 -9.46 25.18
CA SER A 703 -61.31 -9.30 26.62
C SER A 703 -60.59 -8.07 27.21
N LYS A 704 -61.08 -7.54 28.33
CA LYS A 704 -60.48 -6.41 29.06
C LYS A 704 -58.98 -6.63 29.30
N GLU A 705 -58.62 -7.83 29.75
CA GLU A 705 -57.26 -8.24 30.09
C GLU A 705 -56.38 -8.36 28.83
N ALA A 706 -56.91 -8.97 27.76
CA ALA A 706 -56.19 -9.15 26.49
C ALA A 706 -55.92 -7.81 25.79
N PHE A 707 -56.89 -6.90 25.82
CA PHE A 707 -56.77 -5.55 25.24
C PHE A 707 -55.72 -4.71 25.99
N VAL A 708 -55.77 -4.70 27.33
CA VAL A 708 -54.78 -4.00 28.18
C VAL A 708 -53.37 -4.59 27.98
N ALA A 709 -53.23 -5.92 28.01
CA ALA A 709 -51.95 -6.59 27.83
C ALA A 709 -51.31 -6.27 26.46
N SER A 710 -52.12 -6.30 25.40
CA SER A 710 -51.67 -6.06 24.02
C SER A 710 -51.16 -4.63 23.79
N ILE A 711 -51.66 -3.64 24.53
CA ILE A 711 -51.18 -2.25 24.44
C ILE A 711 -49.98 -2.03 25.39
N ARG A 712 -49.99 -2.65 26.58
CA ARG A 712 -48.84 -2.60 27.51
C ARG A 712 -47.57 -3.20 26.90
N GLU A 713 -47.68 -4.29 26.14
CA GLU A 713 -46.54 -4.91 25.41
C GLU A 713 -45.92 -3.98 24.35
N VAL A 714 -46.70 -3.03 23.80
CA VAL A 714 -46.21 -2.02 22.86
C VAL A 714 -45.57 -0.84 23.62
N MET A 715 -46.22 -0.36 24.68
CA MET A 715 -45.70 0.69 25.59
C MET A 715 -44.34 0.34 26.22
N GLU A 716 -44.09 -0.94 26.52
CA GLU A 716 -42.80 -1.38 27.02
C GLU A 716 -41.68 -1.27 25.97
N LYS A 717 -42.01 -1.46 24.68
CA LYS A 717 -41.04 -1.46 23.57
C LYS A 717 -40.68 -0.08 23.06
N GLU A 718 -41.59 0.90 23.12
CA GLU A 718 -41.38 2.23 22.52
C GLU A 718 -40.66 3.25 23.42
N ARG A 719 -40.28 2.90 24.66
CA ARG A 719 -39.60 3.79 25.63
C ARG A 719 -40.29 5.15 25.83
N SER A 720 -41.61 5.14 26.02
CA SER A 720 -42.38 6.29 26.51
C SER A 720 -41.82 6.83 27.84
N SER A 721 -42.14 8.08 28.20
CA SER A 721 -41.72 8.64 29.49
C SER A 721 -42.45 7.99 30.67
N GLU A 722 -41.91 8.19 31.88
CA GLU A 722 -42.50 7.69 33.12
C GLU A 722 -43.87 8.34 33.42
N HIS A 723 -44.06 9.59 32.97
CA HIS A 723 -45.34 10.30 33.07
C HIS A 723 -46.40 9.71 32.12
N ASP A 724 -46.05 9.49 30.84
CA ASP A 724 -46.96 8.87 29.85
C ASP A 724 -47.43 7.48 30.31
N ARG A 725 -46.53 6.72 30.96
CA ARG A 725 -46.85 5.40 31.52
C ARG A 725 -47.84 5.50 32.67
N GLN A 726 -47.70 6.50 33.54
CA GLN A 726 -48.60 6.68 34.67
C GLN A 726 -50.02 7.08 34.20
N GLU A 727 -50.15 7.99 33.24
CA GLU A 727 -51.47 8.36 32.69
C GLU A 727 -52.16 7.21 31.93
N ILE A 728 -51.38 6.39 31.21
CA ILE A 728 -51.91 5.25 30.45
C ILE A 728 -52.27 4.06 31.37
N GLU A 729 -51.55 3.84 32.46
CA GLU A 729 -51.95 2.86 33.49
C GLU A 729 -53.19 3.31 34.26
N GLU A 730 -53.36 4.60 34.53
CA GLU A 730 -54.59 5.17 35.11
C GLU A 730 -55.80 4.96 34.17
N PHE A 731 -55.63 5.22 32.87
CA PHE A 731 -56.63 4.93 31.84
C PHE A 731 -56.99 3.44 31.77
N PHE A 732 -56.02 2.53 31.89
CA PHE A 732 -56.30 1.09 31.93
C PHE A 732 -56.96 0.64 33.23
N ALA A 733 -56.65 1.26 34.38
CA ALA A 733 -57.32 0.95 35.64
C ALA A 733 -58.83 1.20 35.53
N LEU A 734 -59.25 2.31 34.92
CA LEU A 734 -60.67 2.63 34.68
C LEU A 734 -61.35 1.60 33.75
N ILE A 735 -60.67 1.16 32.68
CA ILE A 735 -61.19 0.12 31.77
C ILE A 735 -61.38 -1.22 32.48
N VAL A 736 -60.42 -1.62 33.33
CA VAL A 736 -60.48 -2.88 34.10
C VAL A 736 -61.56 -2.83 35.18
N GLN A 737 -61.69 -1.70 35.89
CA GLN A 737 -62.74 -1.49 36.89
C GLN A 737 -64.15 -1.44 36.29
N GLY A 738 -64.27 -1.14 35.00
CA GLY A 738 -65.54 -1.18 34.26
C GLY A 738 -66.45 0.03 34.48
N ASN A 739 -66.02 1.04 35.23
CA ASN A 739 -66.82 2.26 35.42
C ASN A 739 -66.84 3.08 34.13
N THR A 740 -68.01 3.14 33.50
CA THR A 740 -68.17 3.72 32.15
C THR A 740 -68.32 5.25 32.19
N GLU A 741 -68.75 5.84 33.31
CA GLU A 741 -68.90 7.31 33.41
C GLU A 741 -67.56 8.02 33.70
N GLU A 742 -66.75 7.54 34.64
CA GLU A 742 -65.40 8.10 34.91
C GLU A 742 -64.50 8.02 33.67
N LEU A 743 -64.55 6.91 32.92
CA LEU A 743 -63.81 6.74 31.66
C LEU A 743 -64.26 7.74 30.59
N PHE A 744 -65.57 8.05 30.52
CA PHE A 744 -66.11 9.04 29.59
C PHE A 744 -65.68 10.47 29.98
N GLU A 745 -65.66 10.80 31.27
CA GLU A 745 -65.21 12.11 31.77
C GLU A 745 -63.70 12.32 31.55
N TYR A 746 -62.87 11.33 31.88
CA TYR A 746 -61.43 11.31 31.62
C TYR A 746 -61.11 11.59 30.13
N LEU A 747 -61.80 10.88 29.22
CA LEU A 747 -61.66 11.07 27.77
C LEU A 747 -62.21 12.40 27.25
N SER A 748 -63.09 13.07 28.01
CA SER A 748 -63.75 14.31 27.58
C SER A 748 -62.93 15.56 27.89
N ASN A 749 -62.24 15.61 29.03
CA ASN A 749 -61.57 16.82 29.52
C ASN A 749 -60.20 17.13 28.87
N ARG A 750 -59.67 16.26 28.00
CA ARG A 750 -58.26 16.31 27.54
C ARG A 750 -58.01 16.50 26.02
N VAL A 751 -59.03 16.76 25.18
CA VAL A 751 -58.83 17.02 23.73
C VAL A 751 -59.75 18.15 23.21
N PRO A 752 -59.21 19.29 22.72
CA PRO A 752 -60.02 20.43 22.25
C PRO A 752 -60.51 20.28 20.80
N ALA A 753 -61.58 21.02 20.45
CA ALA A 753 -62.23 21.01 19.14
C ALA A 753 -62.17 22.39 18.44
N ALA A 754 -62.35 22.45 17.11
CA ALA A 754 -62.16 23.67 16.33
C ALA A 754 -63.25 23.93 15.27
N ARG A 755 -63.86 25.13 15.31
CA ARG A 755 -64.29 25.98 14.15
C ARG A 755 -65.30 27.07 14.57
N ARG A 756 -64.99 28.36 14.33
CA ARG A 756 -65.88 29.31 13.61
C ARG A 756 -65.26 30.71 13.35
N SER A 757 -65.55 31.27 12.16
CA SER A 757 -65.94 32.67 11.79
C SER A 757 -65.45 33.88 12.63
N GLU A 758 -65.17 35.08 12.07
CA GLU A 758 -65.23 35.62 10.69
C GLU A 758 -64.59 37.04 10.63
N ARG A 759 -64.35 37.56 9.41
CA ARG A 759 -64.54 38.97 8.96
C ARG A 759 -63.55 40.13 9.29
N LEU A 760 -63.49 41.04 8.30
CA LEU A 760 -63.07 42.47 8.29
C LEU A 760 -61.55 42.70 8.47
N GLU A 761 -60.84 43.34 7.53
CA GLU A 761 -60.78 44.79 7.19
C GLU A 761 -60.05 45.60 8.28
N GLU A 762 -59.15 46.56 7.98
CA GLU A 762 -59.01 47.39 6.77
C GLU A 762 -57.55 47.90 6.52
N ASN A 763 -57.34 48.57 5.37
CA ASN A 763 -56.30 49.54 4.99
C ASN A 763 -55.12 49.91 5.94
N ALA A 764 -53.87 49.97 5.41
CA ALA A 764 -53.16 51.24 5.10
C ALA A 764 -51.63 51.16 4.79
N SER A 765 -51.22 51.86 3.72
CA SER A 765 -50.08 52.81 3.61
C SER A 765 -48.67 52.56 4.20
N ARG A 766 -47.70 52.43 3.28
CA ARG A 766 -46.46 53.25 3.12
C ARG A 766 -45.42 53.45 4.27
N SER A 767 -44.17 53.10 3.89
CA SER A 767 -42.93 53.91 3.99
C SER A 767 -42.25 54.21 5.33
N SER A 768 -41.08 53.56 5.52
CA SER A 768 -39.76 54.15 5.84
C SER A 768 -39.60 55.29 6.87
N VAL A 769 -38.74 55.01 7.87
CA VAL A 769 -37.70 55.89 8.45
C VAL A 769 -38.15 57.16 9.20
N ALA A 770 -38.17 57.03 10.53
CA ALA A 770 -37.63 57.94 11.57
C ALA A 770 -37.58 57.08 12.87
N GLU A 771 -36.66 57.17 13.84
CA GLU A 771 -36.21 58.34 14.64
C GLU A 771 -37.39 59.00 15.39
N SER A 772 -37.35 59.25 16.70
CA SER A 772 -36.24 59.27 17.68
C SER A 772 -36.74 59.01 19.12
N GLU A 773 -35.81 59.00 20.11
CA GLU A 773 -35.95 59.55 21.49
C GLU A 773 -37.06 59.02 22.44
N ALA A 774 -36.89 58.95 23.78
CA ALA A 774 -35.80 59.35 24.68
C ALA A 774 -35.78 58.50 25.98
N ASP A 775 -34.64 58.48 26.68
CA ASP A 775 -34.45 58.91 28.09
C ASP A 775 -33.16 58.29 28.71
N ASP A 776 -32.50 59.05 29.61
CA ASP A 776 -31.29 58.69 30.41
C ASP A 776 -30.08 58.13 29.61
N GLU A 777 -29.20 58.90 28.96
CA GLU A 777 -28.38 60.06 29.40
C GLU A 777 -27.37 59.75 30.54
N ALA A 778 -26.07 60.13 30.48
CA ALA A 778 -25.30 60.81 29.41
C ALA A 778 -23.77 60.59 29.49
N GLU A 779 -23.14 60.52 28.30
CA GLU A 779 -21.75 60.97 27.94
C GLU A 779 -20.50 60.39 28.67
N THR A 780 -19.28 60.40 28.10
CA THR A 780 -18.72 61.09 26.91
C THR A 780 -17.76 60.18 26.08
N GLU A 781 -17.18 60.73 25.01
CA GLU A 781 -16.29 60.16 23.96
C GLU A 781 -14.86 59.71 24.46
N LEU A 782 -13.84 59.27 23.69
CA LEU A 782 -13.51 59.37 22.25
C LEU A 782 -12.50 58.24 21.80
N GLN A 783 -11.99 58.31 20.56
CA GLN A 783 -11.03 57.36 19.93
C GLN A 783 -9.52 57.65 20.17
N MET A 784 -8.67 56.67 19.77
CA MET A 784 -7.25 56.74 19.31
C MET A 784 -6.03 56.45 20.24
N ALA A 785 -5.24 55.46 19.79
CA ALA A 785 -3.76 55.39 19.60
C ALA A 785 -2.69 55.67 20.70
N THR A 786 -1.68 54.76 20.76
CA THR A 786 -0.25 54.88 21.22
C THR A 786 0.03 55.23 22.71
N ARG A 787 0.88 54.50 23.49
CA ARG A 787 2.37 54.28 23.46
C ARG A 787 3.17 55.60 23.63
N GLU A 788 4.17 55.78 24.51
CA GLU A 788 5.15 54.87 25.18
C GLU A 788 5.58 55.33 26.61
N ASP A 789 6.27 54.46 27.38
CA ASP A 789 7.41 54.60 28.37
C ASP A 789 7.72 55.90 29.20
N SER A 790 8.40 55.92 30.37
CA SER A 790 8.89 54.90 31.36
C SER A 790 9.39 55.56 32.70
N ALA A 791 9.83 54.74 33.69
CA ALA A 791 10.58 55.08 34.94
C ALA A 791 9.79 55.79 36.09
N GLU A 792 10.21 55.82 37.38
CA GLU A 792 11.47 55.44 38.07
C GLU A 792 11.27 54.66 39.39
N LEU A 793 12.23 53.77 39.72
CA LEU A 793 13.03 53.87 40.95
C LEU A 793 14.42 54.36 40.48
N GLU A 794 15.09 55.38 41.01
CA GLU A 794 14.73 56.54 41.86
C GLU A 794 15.59 57.71 41.26
N THR A 795 15.24 59.00 41.19
CA THR A 795 14.63 59.91 42.19
C THR A 795 14.07 61.23 41.58
N GLY A 796 12.75 61.32 41.36
CA GLY A 796 11.94 62.51 41.73
C GLY A 796 11.78 63.73 40.79
N SER A 797 10.52 64.01 40.45
CA SER A 797 9.91 65.36 40.25
C SER A 797 10.18 66.19 38.96
N ALA A 798 9.19 66.15 38.04
CA ALA A 798 8.76 67.21 37.09
C ALA A 798 9.45 67.31 35.66
N PRO A 799 8.79 67.91 34.63
CA PRO A 799 9.13 67.84 33.17
C PRO A 799 9.89 69.11 32.65
N PRO A 800 10.19 69.38 31.32
CA PRO A 800 9.63 68.84 30.05
C PRO A 800 10.62 68.66 28.85
N ALA A 801 10.12 68.76 27.60
CA ALA A 801 10.78 68.61 26.28
C ALA A 801 10.60 69.93 25.42
N PRO A 802 10.73 70.05 24.05
CA PRO A 802 10.94 69.07 22.95
C PRO A 802 11.84 69.57 21.74
N THR A 803 11.58 69.05 20.51
CA THR A 803 11.83 69.58 19.13
C THR A 803 13.14 69.32 18.34
N LEU A 804 12.96 69.15 17.00
CA LEU A 804 13.89 69.33 15.85
C LEU A 804 15.14 68.42 15.72
N ALA A 805 15.89 68.39 14.60
CA ALA A 805 15.58 68.08 13.19
C ALA A 805 16.85 68.20 12.30
N LEU A 806 16.89 67.49 11.15
CA LEU A 806 17.74 67.70 9.97
C LEU A 806 19.29 67.54 10.07
N ARG A 807 19.85 66.85 9.06
CA ARG A 807 21.25 66.95 8.52
C ARG A 807 22.37 66.44 9.46
N ASP A 808 23.56 66.04 8.97
CA ASP A 808 24.23 66.17 7.65
C ASP A 808 24.92 64.86 7.19
N ALA A 809 25.44 64.85 5.96
CA ALA A 809 26.48 63.92 5.49
C ALA A 809 27.58 64.69 4.72
N PRO A 810 28.86 64.53 5.10
CA PRO A 810 29.90 63.96 4.21
C PRO A 810 30.77 62.91 4.95
N ALA A 811 31.36 61.86 4.36
CA ALA A 811 32.23 61.71 3.17
C ALA A 811 33.74 62.01 3.42
N LEU A 812 34.61 61.23 2.76
CA LEU A 812 36.11 61.30 2.74
C LEU A 812 36.82 60.84 4.04
N SER A 813 38.03 60.25 4.02
CA SER A 813 38.90 59.71 2.94
C SER A 813 39.91 58.68 3.49
N ALA A 814 40.61 57.95 2.61
CA ALA A 814 41.83 57.19 2.96
C ALA A 814 43.04 58.14 3.27
N PRO A 815 44.18 57.63 3.78
CA PRO A 815 45.20 57.03 2.91
C PRO A 815 46.01 55.85 3.51
N ALA A 816 47.00 55.35 2.77
CA ALA A 816 48.03 54.41 3.22
C ALA A 816 49.18 55.10 4.00
N PRO A 817 50.23 54.37 4.41
CA PRO A 817 51.45 54.44 3.60
C PRO A 817 52.25 53.12 3.44
N ALA A 818 53.20 53.13 2.51
CA ALA A 818 54.34 52.19 2.39
C ALA A 818 55.67 52.99 2.52
N PRO A 819 56.84 52.31 2.65
CA PRO A 819 57.85 52.39 1.57
C PRO A 819 58.65 51.07 1.35
N MET A 820 59.01 50.69 0.10
CA MET A 820 60.33 50.81 -0.61
C MET A 820 61.48 49.92 -0.05
N GLU A 821 62.45 49.37 -0.79
CA GLU A 821 62.75 49.13 -2.25
C GLU A 821 63.81 47.96 -2.32
N GLU A 822 64.35 47.38 -3.41
CA GLU A 822 64.81 47.84 -4.75
C GLU A 822 64.66 46.75 -5.87
N ARG A 823 65.25 46.96 -7.06
CA ARG A 823 65.32 46.06 -8.26
C ARG A 823 66.67 46.21 -9.00
N PRO A 824 67.14 45.18 -9.77
CA PRO A 824 67.04 45.17 -11.27
C PRO A 824 66.51 43.81 -11.82
N GLN A 825 66.05 43.59 -13.07
CA GLN A 825 66.63 43.74 -14.44
C GLN A 825 67.87 42.84 -14.70
N ALA A 826 68.12 42.20 -15.86
CA ALA A 826 67.51 42.26 -17.21
C ALA A 826 67.54 40.88 -17.97
N GLN A 827 67.34 40.89 -19.30
CA GLN A 827 67.36 39.74 -20.24
C GLN A 827 68.81 39.33 -20.64
N THR A 828 69.11 38.28 -21.42
CA THR A 828 69.08 38.23 -22.92
C THR A 828 69.52 36.84 -23.46
N GLU A 829 69.36 36.62 -24.77
CA GLU A 829 70.02 35.65 -25.70
C GLU A 829 69.32 34.33 -26.11
N GLU A 830 69.67 33.87 -27.33
CA GLU A 830 69.01 32.82 -28.11
C GLU A 830 69.92 31.59 -28.40
N ARG A 831 69.32 30.54 -29.01
CA ARG A 831 69.96 29.46 -29.80
C ARG A 831 70.74 28.42 -28.96
N ARG A 832 70.91 27.17 -29.41
CA ARG A 832 70.74 26.57 -30.76
C ARG A 832 70.41 25.05 -30.66
N MET A 833 69.50 24.55 -31.51
CA MET A 833 69.50 23.24 -32.24
C MET A 833 69.90 21.90 -31.55
N MET A 834 69.36 20.72 -31.87
CA MET A 834 68.15 20.25 -32.61
C MET A 834 68.11 18.70 -32.58
N ALA A 835 66.93 18.07 -32.46
CA ALA A 835 66.52 16.77 -33.09
C ALA A 835 65.16 16.32 -32.50
N ALA A 836 64.02 16.36 -33.20
CA ALA A 836 63.59 15.54 -34.36
C ALA A 836 63.18 14.08 -33.98
N PRO A 837 62.14 13.47 -34.62
CA PRO A 837 60.98 13.02 -33.82
C PRO A 837 60.63 11.49 -33.81
N PRO A 838 59.60 10.95 -34.49
CA PRO A 838 58.62 10.06 -33.83
C PRO A 838 58.64 8.61 -34.34
N ARG A 839 57.79 7.73 -33.77
CA ARG A 839 57.28 6.56 -34.51
C ARG A 839 55.89 6.06 -34.10
N GLN A 840 55.28 5.32 -35.04
CA GLN A 840 53.83 5.12 -35.20
C GLN A 840 53.35 3.73 -34.75
N GLU A 841 52.04 3.52 -34.90
CA GLU A 841 51.29 2.26 -34.90
C GLU A 841 51.83 1.15 -35.86
N ARG A 842 51.17 -0.02 -35.77
CA ARG A 842 51.19 -1.22 -36.67
C ARG A 842 52.43 -2.12 -36.48
N LEU A 843 52.34 -3.45 -36.50
CA LEU A 843 51.29 -4.39 -36.95
C LEU A 843 50.55 -5.07 -35.75
N MET A 844 49.35 -5.68 -35.85
CA MET A 844 48.53 -6.19 -36.98
C MET A 844 49.03 -7.48 -37.68
N THR A 845 48.92 -8.64 -37.00
CA THR A 845 48.82 -9.93 -37.69
C THR A 845 47.87 -10.91 -37.00
N ARG A 846 47.05 -11.59 -37.83
CA ARG A 846 46.13 -12.67 -37.46
C ARG A 846 46.84 -14.03 -37.47
N SER A 847 46.43 -14.94 -36.58
CA SER A 847 46.17 -16.38 -36.86
C SER A 847 45.68 -17.05 -35.57
N ARG A 848 44.55 -17.76 -35.53
CA ARG A 848 44.24 -19.10 -36.10
C ARG A 848 45.01 -20.25 -35.44
N GLY A 849 44.30 -21.34 -35.17
CA GLY A 849 44.80 -22.58 -34.54
C GLY A 849 44.43 -22.63 -33.05
N ALA A 850 44.01 -23.74 -32.44
CA ALA A 850 43.90 -25.14 -32.88
C ALA A 850 45.21 -25.78 -33.40
N ALA A 851 45.63 -26.97 -32.97
CA ALA A 851 44.94 -27.95 -32.12
C ALA A 851 45.90 -28.57 -31.09
N ASP A 852 45.43 -29.66 -30.50
CA ASP A 852 46.10 -30.63 -29.64
C ASP A 852 47.49 -31.04 -30.14
N ASP A 853 48.33 -31.57 -29.25
CA ASP A 853 48.69 -32.99 -29.40
C ASP A 853 49.09 -33.65 -28.07
N ASP A 854 48.96 -34.96 -28.03
CA ASP A 854 49.09 -35.80 -26.84
C ASP A 854 50.51 -36.40 -26.69
N ALA A 855 50.83 -36.97 -25.51
CA ALA A 855 52.11 -37.65 -25.27
C ALA A 855 52.01 -38.89 -24.36
N GLU A 856 51.38 -39.95 -24.85
CA GLU A 856 51.34 -41.27 -24.19
C GLU A 856 52.73 -41.92 -23.98
N ARG A 857 52.82 -42.79 -22.94
CA ARG A 857 53.43 -44.16 -22.86
C ARG A 857 54.00 -44.43 -21.45
N ARG A 858 53.98 -45.62 -20.82
CA ARG A 858 53.53 -47.03 -21.07
C ARG A 858 53.09 -47.59 -19.69
N ALA A 859 52.09 -48.47 -19.51
CA ALA A 859 51.97 -49.89 -19.85
C ALA A 859 53.09 -50.84 -19.32
N ALA A 860 52.87 -52.09 -18.87
CA ALA A 860 51.71 -52.82 -18.34
C ALA A 860 52.14 -54.27 -17.91
N ARG A 861 51.56 -54.89 -16.86
CA ARG A 861 51.44 -56.37 -16.74
C ARG A 861 50.43 -56.85 -15.66
N MET A 862 50.09 -58.14 -15.68
CA MET A 862 48.94 -58.75 -14.99
C MET A 862 49.28 -59.64 -13.77
N GLY A 863 48.28 -59.85 -12.91
CA GLY A 863 48.13 -61.04 -12.05
C GLY A 863 46.65 -61.29 -11.75
N ARG A 864 46.21 -62.56 -11.65
CA ARG A 864 44.86 -62.98 -11.21
C ARG A 864 44.98 -63.93 -10.02
N HIS A 865 44.08 -63.88 -9.04
CA HIS A 865 43.25 -65.03 -8.62
C HIS A 865 42.18 -64.65 -7.56
N ARG A 866 41.12 -65.48 -7.52
CA ARG A 866 40.10 -65.76 -6.47
C ARG A 866 40.36 -65.20 -5.04
N ASP A 867 39.39 -64.72 -4.24
CA ASP A 867 38.10 -65.32 -3.81
C ASP A 867 37.11 -64.24 -3.23
N VAL A 868 35.99 -64.66 -2.59
CA VAL A 868 34.86 -63.80 -2.13
C VAL A 868 34.66 -63.89 -0.60
N PRO A 869 34.22 -62.80 0.09
CA PRO A 869 32.93 -62.92 0.81
C PRO A 869 32.05 -61.64 0.87
N ALA A 870 30.73 -61.88 0.80
CA ALA A 870 29.61 -61.08 1.32
C ALA A 870 29.31 -59.65 0.77
N ALA A 871 28.02 -59.32 0.72
CA ALA A 871 27.45 -58.03 0.33
C ALA A 871 26.35 -57.59 1.32
N PRO A 872 26.04 -56.28 1.45
CA PRO A 872 24.87 -55.81 2.19
C PRO A 872 23.56 -56.14 1.43
N PRO A 873 22.44 -56.38 2.13
CA PRO A 873 21.22 -56.90 1.52
C PRO A 873 20.34 -55.83 0.85
N ALA A 874 19.66 -56.23 -0.23
CA ALA A 874 18.53 -55.50 -0.80
C ALA A 874 17.20 -55.97 -0.16
N PRO A 875 16.19 -55.09 0.01
CA PRO A 875 14.87 -55.48 0.48
C PRO A 875 14.01 -56.02 -0.68
N THR A 876 14.07 -57.33 -0.93
CA THR A 876 13.16 -58.00 -1.87
C THR A 876 11.80 -58.28 -1.21
N ALA A 877 10.69 -58.01 -1.90
CA ALA A 877 9.36 -58.33 -1.41
C ALA A 877 8.97 -59.80 -1.66
N ALA A 878 8.30 -60.44 -0.69
CA ALA A 878 7.57 -61.70 -0.87
C ALA A 878 6.43 -61.82 0.16
N LEU A 879 5.24 -62.28 -0.28
CA LEU A 879 4.09 -62.53 0.59
C LEU A 879 4.01 -64.02 0.99
N ARG A 880 3.34 -64.29 2.12
CA ARG A 880 2.36 -65.39 2.22
C ARG A 880 1.33 -65.14 3.33
N ALA A 881 0.11 -65.66 3.14
CA ALA A 881 -1.04 -65.50 4.03
C ALA A 881 -1.49 -66.87 4.61
N PRO A 882 -2.51 -66.88 5.49
CA PRO A 882 -3.84 -67.35 5.07
C PRO A 882 -4.97 -66.35 5.45
N ALA A 883 -5.92 -66.01 4.55
CA ALA A 883 -7.21 -66.68 4.27
C ALA A 883 -8.31 -66.36 5.33
N THR A 884 -9.58 -66.05 5.02
CA THR A 884 -10.45 -66.08 3.81
C THR A 884 -11.40 -64.84 3.77
N GLY A 885 -12.06 -64.40 2.68
CA GLY A 885 -12.17 -64.86 1.28
C GLY A 885 -13.14 -63.99 0.43
N ALA A 886 -13.55 -64.45 -0.78
CA ALA A 886 -14.63 -63.94 -1.68
C ALA A 886 -14.39 -62.71 -2.62
N SER A 887 -13.74 -62.97 -3.77
CA SER A 887 -14.10 -62.57 -5.18
C SER A 887 -14.62 -61.15 -5.59
N ALA A 888 -13.74 -60.35 -6.23
CA ALA A 888 -13.66 -59.98 -7.68
C ALA A 888 -14.90 -60.16 -8.62
N PRO A 889 -15.07 -59.43 -9.78
CA PRO A 889 -14.06 -58.88 -10.76
C PRO A 889 -14.11 -57.34 -11.01
N ARG A 890 -13.04 -56.60 -11.43
CA ARG A 890 -12.24 -56.52 -12.71
C ARG A 890 -12.95 -55.85 -13.92
N SER A 891 -12.31 -55.07 -14.82
CA SER A 891 -10.97 -54.41 -14.88
C SER A 891 -10.88 -53.40 -16.07
N ALA A 892 -9.83 -52.56 -16.14
CA ALA A 892 -9.53 -51.62 -17.25
C ALA A 892 -8.98 -52.32 -18.53
N PRO A 893 -8.77 -51.61 -19.68
CA PRO A 893 -7.42 -51.02 -19.96
C PRO A 893 -7.38 -49.76 -20.89
N ALA A 894 -6.18 -49.39 -21.34
CA ALA A 894 -5.81 -48.52 -22.50
C ALA A 894 -4.74 -49.30 -23.36
N PRO A 895 -4.06 -48.79 -24.43
CA PRO A 895 -4.07 -47.46 -25.09
C PRO A 895 -3.96 -47.45 -26.66
N MET A 896 -3.85 -46.23 -27.27
CA MET A 896 -3.19 -45.88 -28.57
C MET A 896 -3.69 -46.40 -29.95
N ALA A 897 -3.22 -45.69 -31.01
CA ALA A 897 -3.20 -45.98 -32.47
C ALA A 897 -4.23 -45.26 -33.41
N GLU A 898 -4.00 -45.36 -34.73
CA GLU A 898 -4.36 -44.35 -35.76
C GLU A 898 -5.53 -44.71 -36.73
N HIS A 899 -5.76 -43.88 -37.76
CA HIS A 899 -6.85 -43.89 -38.76
C HIS A 899 -7.03 -45.19 -39.59
N PRO A 900 -8.24 -45.42 -40.15
CA PRO A 900 -8.45 -45.14 -41.59
C PRO A 900 -9.80 -44.44 -41.93
N GLN A 901 -10.05 -44.17 -43.23
CA GLN A 901 -11.23 -43.47 -43.78
C GLN A 901 -12.22 -44.41 -44.52
N ALA A 902 -13.41 -43.86 -44.85
CA ALA A 902 -14.20 -44.03 -46.09
C ALA A 902 -15.52 -44.87 -46.12
N GLN A 903 -16.64 -44.12 -46.28
CA GLN A 903 -17.69 -44.23 -47.33
C GLN A 903 -18.92 -45.19 -47.26
N THR A 904 -19.96 -44.74 -48.00
CA THR A 904 -21.12 -45.43 -48.65
C THR A 904 -22.41 -45.84 -47.90
N GLU A 905 -23.37 -44.89 -47.88
CA GLU A 905 -24.68 -44.89 -48.61
C GLU A 905 -25.95 -45.73 -48.24
N GLU A 906 -27.10 -45.06 -48.47
CA GLU A 906 -28.51 -45.51 -48.71
C GLU A 906 -29.26 -46.32 -47.61
N ARG A 907 -30.58 -46.16 -47.39
CA ARG A 907 -31.68 -45.90 -48.36
C ARG A 907 -32.94 -45.21 -47.78
N ARG A 908 -33.89 -44.81 -48.64
CA ARG A 908 -35.12 -44.02 -48.36
C ARG A 908 -36.44 -44.81 -48.23
N VAL A 909 -37.44 -44.18 -47.58
CA VAL A 909 -38.93 -44.37 -47.68
C VAL A 909 -39.61 -43.17 -46.97
N MET A 910 -40.80 -42.62 -47.31
CA MET A 910 -41.54 -42.46 -48.59
C MET A 910 -42.76 -41.49 -48.41
N THR A 911 -43.14 -40.71 -49.45
CA THR A 911 -44.50 -40.08 -49.71
C THR A 911 -45.12 -39.07 -48.69
N ALA A 912 -46.12 -38.20 -48.99
CA ALA A 912 -46.56 -37.49 -50.22
C ALA A 912 -47.59 -36.34 -49.88
N PRO A 913 -47.90 -35.35 -50.77
CA PRO A 913 -48.67 -34.11 -50.48
C PRO A 913 -50.03 -34.00 -51.26
N PRO A 914 -50.74 -32.84 -51.41
CA PRO A 914 -50.40 -31.82 -52.46
C PRO A 914 -50.90 -30.32 -52.35
N ARG A 915 -50.06 -29.35 -52.78
CA ARG A 915 -50.26 -28.22 -53.77
C ARG A 915 -51.42 -27.18 -53.63
N GLN A 916 -51.53 -26.06 -54.38
CA GLN A 916 -50.78 -25.31 -55.46
C GLN A 916 -51.14 -23.78 -55.30
N GLU A 917 -50.80 -22.67 -56.03
CA GLU A 917 -50.17 -22.16 -57.30
C GLU A 917 -49.68 -20.69 -57.00
N ARG A 918 -49.06 -19.82 -57.84
CA ARG A 918 -47.99 -19.90 -58.88
C ARG A 918 -47.88 -18.56 -59.68
N MET A 919 -46.77 -17.81 -59.62
CA MET A 919 -46.42 -16.72 -60.57
C MET A 919 -44.91 -16.36 -60.48
N MET A 920 -44.10 -15.99 -61.51
CA MET A 920 -44.20 -15.84 -62.99
C MET A 920 -44.26 -14.43 -63.64
N MET A 921 -43.27 -13.55 -63.40
CA MET A 921 -42.74 -12.58 -64.39
C MET A 921 -41.30 -12.18 -63.96
N ASP A 922 -40.20 -12.60 -64.61
CA ASP A 922 -39.66 -12.23 -65.95
C ASP A 922 -39.16 -10.75 -65.98
N SER A 923 -37.91 -10.37 -66.31
CA SER A 923 -36.71 -11.03 -66.91
C SER A 923 -35.41 -10.27 -66.48
N ARG A 924 -34.13 -10.45 -66.90
CA ARG A 924 -33.24 -11.37 -67.71
C ARG A 924 -31.77 -10.94 -67.35
N GLY A 925 -30.63 -11.50 -67.79
CA GLY A 925 -30.24 -12.67 -68.61
C GLY A 925 -28.79 -12.51 -69.17
N ALA A 926 -27.98 -13.60 -69.25
CA ALA A 926 -26.56 -13.67 -69.67
C ALA A 926 -25.51 -12.99 -68.73
N ALA A 927 -24.24 -13.41 -68.55
CA ALA A 927 -23.29 -14.34 -69.20
C ALA A 927 -22.23 -13.69 -70.13
N ASP A 928 -21.01 -14.23 -70.01
CA ASP A 928 -19.76 -14.09 -70.80
C ASP A 928 -18.90 -12.79 -70.70
N ASP A 929 -17.59 -13.07 -70.64
CA ASP A 929 -16.36 -12.37 -71.08
C ASP A 929 -15.92 -10.92 -70.70
N ASP A 930 -14.62 -10.85 -70.38
CA ASP A 930 -13.55 -9.88 -70.74
C ASP A 930 -13.66 -8.32 -70.61
N ASP A 931 -12.67 -7.82 -69.85
CA ASP A 931 -11.73 -6.70 -70.13
C ASP A 931 -12.15 -5.20 -70.11
N ASP A 932 -11.12 -4.39 -69.78
CA ASP A 932 -10.78 -3.00 -70.12
C ASP A 932 -11.73 -1.77 -69.95
N ARG A 933 -11.16 -0.75 -69.28
CA ARG A 933 -11.17 0.72 -69.56
C ARG A 933 -12.46 1.57 -69.77
N ALA A 934 -12.68 2.44 -68.77
CA ALA A 934 -12.54 3.93 -68.85
C ALA A 934 -13.58 4.86 -69.55
N ALA A 935 -13.52 6.15 -69.11
CA ALA A 935 -13.91 7.42 -69.78
C ALA A 935 -15.37 7.96 -69.79
N GLU A 936 -15.54 9.09 -69.07
CA GLU A 936 -16.00 10.43 -69.54
C GLU A 936 -17.44 10.74 -70.08
N GLU A 937 -18.13 11.60 -69.31
CA GLU A 937 -18.74 12.92 -69.66
C GLU A 937 -20.10 13.17 -70.40
N GLU A 938 -20.86 14.11 -69.78
CA GLU A 938 -21.66 15.27 -70.29
C GLU A 938 -23.01 15.17 -71.08
N MET A 939 -24.08 15.58 -70.35
CA MET A 939 -24.90 16.81 -70.55
C MET A 939 -25.87 17.01 -71.74
N ALA A 940 -27.16 17.27 -71.42
CA ALA A 940 -28.06 18.29 -72.02
C ALA A 940 -29.39 18.44 -71.24
N ALA A 941 -30.29 19.40 -71.52
CA ALA A 941 -30.26 20.83 -71.10
C ALA A 941 -31.63 21.53 -71.36
N SER A 942 -32.15 22.37 -70.42
CA SER A 942 -33.20 23.41 -70.67
C SER A 942 -33.49 24.31 -69.43
N ARG A 943 -34.05 25.52 -69.64
CA ARG A 943 -34.28 26.63 -68.67
C ARG A 943 -35.42 27.55 -69.18
N PRO A 944 -36.08 28.49 -68.41
CA PRO A 944 -35.41 29.69 -67.81
C PRO A 944 -36.07 30.43 -66.59
N ALA A 945 -35.36 31.43 -66.04
CA ALA A 945 -35.80 32.71 -65.40
C ALA A 945 -36.78 32.77 -64.18
N ALA A 946 -36.81 33.81 -63.30
CA ALA A 946 -35.79 34.80 -62.85
C ALA A 946 -36.23 35.61 -61.58
N ALA A 947 -35.25 35.95 -60.73
CA ALA A 947 -35.08 37.11 -59.81
C ALA A 947 -36.23 37.71 -58.92
N MET A 948 -35.94 37.92 -57.62
CA MET A 948 -36.03 39.22 -56.90
C MET A 948 -35.22 39.22 -55.57
N ALA A 949 -35.14 40.37 -54.86
CA ALA A 949 -34.00 40.73 -53.99
C ALA A 949 -34.29 40.85 -52.46
N PRO A 950 -33.27 40.78 -51.58
CA PRO A 950 -33.37 41.05 -50.14
C PRO A 950 -33.29 42.56 -49.77
N PRO A 951 -33.83 42.98 -48.61
CA PRO A 951 -33.75 44.37 -48.13
C PRO A 951 -32.37 44.72 -47.50
N PRO A 952 -32.00 46.02 -47.42
CA PRO A 952 -30.63 46.45 -47.14
C PRO A 952 -30.32 46.69 -45.65
N ALA A 953 -29.03 46.56 -45.29
CA ALA A 953 -28.49 46.97 -44.00
C ALA A 953 -28.13 48.47 -43.96
N ARG A 954 -28.08 49.06 -42.76
CA ARG A 954 -27.42 50.35 -42.50
C ARG A 954 -26.58 50.29 -41.23
N LEU A 955 -25.51 51.09 -41.21
CA LEU A 955 -24.38 50.94 -40.29
C LEU A 955 -24.71 51.36 -38.85
N MET A 956 -24.18 50.59 -37.89
CA MET A 956 -23.42 51.16 -36.78
C MET A 956 -22.08 50.42 -36.68
N ALA A 957 -20.98 51.14 -36.84
CA ALA A 957 -19.63 50.58 -36.81
C ALA A 957 -18.93 50.99 -35.51
N ARG A 958 -18.32 50.03 -34.79
CA ARG A 958 -17.28 50.35 -33.81
C ARG A 958 -16.32 49.18 -33.57
N SER A 959 -15.03 49.51 -33.65
CA SER A 959 -13.85 48.82 -33.09
C SER A 959 -13.77 47.29 -33.22
N ALA A 960 -12.84 46.83 -34.07
CA ALA A 960 -12.31 45.47 -33.99
C ALA A 960 -11.54 45.25 -32.67
N GLY A 961 -12.25 44.83 -31.62
CA GLY A 961 -11.64 44.32 -30.40
C GLY A 961 -10.97 42.99 -30.69
N ARG A 962 -9.64 42.98 -30.81
CA ARG A 962 -8.85 41.76 -30.99
C ARG A 962 -8.89 40.94 -29.70
N ALA A 963 -9.91 40.09 -29.55
CA ALA A 963 -10.05 39.15 -28.46
C ALA A 963 -8.85 38.20 -28.48
N ALA A 964 -7.79 38.55 -27.75
CA ALA A 964 -6.69 37.66 -27.48
C ALA A 964 -7.26 36.48 -26.68
N GLN A 965 -7.11 35.27 -27.21
CA GLN A 965 -7.27 34.07 -26.39
C GLN A 965 -6.28 34.21 -25.24
N GLU A 966 -6.77 34.40 -24.01
CA GLU A 966 -5.92 34.32 -22.84
C GLU A 966 -5.25 32.95 -22.86
N LYS A 967 -3.92 32.92 -22.88
CA LYS A 967 -3.21 31.65 -22.74
C LYS A 967 -3.68 31.04 -21.42
N PRO A 968 -4.17 29.78 -21.39
CA PRO A 968 -4.67 29.17 -20.18
C PRO A 968 -3.58 29.29 -19.10
N ARG A 969 -3.93 29.88 -17.95
CA ARG A 969 -2.97 30.20 -16.88
C ARG A 969 -2.12 28.97 -16.60
N GLN A 970 -0.81 29.05 -16.86
CA GLN A 970 0.07 27.89 -16.82
C GLN A 970 0.22 27.39 -15.38
N ILE A 971 -0.59 26.39 -15.03
CA ILE A 971 -0.61 25.77 -13.70
C ILE A 971 0.73 25.08 -13.48
N SER A 972 1.44 25.44 -12.39
CA SER A 972 2.60 24.69 -11.93
C SER A 972 2.21 23.22 -11.72
N PRO A 973 2.89 22.26 -12.37
CA PRO A 973 2.65 20.84 -12.14
C PRO A 973 3.20 20.35 -10.79
N TRP A 974 3.89 21.20 -10.02
CA TRP A 974 4.49 20.85 -8.75
C TRP A 974 3.92 21.67 -7.60
N ILE A 975 3.86 21.08 -6.40
CA ILE A 975 3.42 21.73 -5.16
C ILE A 975 4.44 21.50 -4.02
N GLY A 976 4.34 22.31 -2.95
CA GLY A 976 5.14 22.19 -1.73
C GLY A 976 6.65 22.17 -1.97
N LYS A 977 7.37 21.40 -1.14
CA LYS A 977 8.84 21.30 -1.16
C LYS A 977 9.42 20.92 -2.53
N TYR A 978 8.69 20.12 -3.32
CA TYR A 978 9.15 19.78 -4.66
C TYR A 978 9.07 20.98 -5.62
N ALA A 979 8.03 21.81 -5.53
CA ALA A 979 7.97 23.07 -6.28
C ALA A 979 9.10 24.03 -5.88
N GLU A 980 9.43 24.13 -4.59
CA GLU A 980 10.56 24.93 -4.10
C GLU A 980 11.89 24.44 -4.69
N PHE A 981 12.15 23.13 -4.62
CA PHE A 981 13.33 22.49 -5.22
C PHE A 981 13.42 22.73 -6.74
N ARG A 982 12.32 22.52 -7.47
CA ARG A 982 12.26 22.75 -8.92
C ARG A 982 12.48 24.23 -9.27
N ALA A 983 11.90 25.15 -8.52
CA ALA A 983 12.13 26.59 -8.71
C ALA A 983 13.57 27.05 -8.43
N LEU A 984 14.37 26.29 -7.67
CA LEU A 984 15.81 26.51 -7.52
C LEU A 984 16.60 25.97 -8.73
N LEU A 985 16.24 24.78 -9.24
CA LEU A 985 16.82 24.22 -10.48
C LEU A 985 16.50 25.08 -11.71
N ASP A 986 15.28 25.59 -11.84
CA ASP A 986 14.84 26.42 -12.96
C ASP A 986 15.51 27.81 -12.94
N LYS A 987 16.01 28.26 -11.77
CA LYS A 987 16.91 29.42 -11.60
C LYS A 987 18.40 29.09 -11.75
N ALA A 988 18.74 27.83 -12.05
CA ALA A 988 20.09 27.28 -12.10
C ALA A 988 20.91 27.38 -10.79
N ASP A 989 20.28 27.58 -9.62
CA ASP A 989 20.97 27.53 -8.32
C ASP A 989 21.10 26.08 -7.83
N ILE A 990 22.01 25.35 -8.47
CA ILE A 990 22.32 23.95 -8.16
C ILE A 990 22.86 23.78 -6.72
N LYS A 991 23.41 24.84 -6.11
CA LYS A 991 23.95 24.80 -4.74
C LYS A 991 22.83 24.91 -3.70
N ALA A 992 21.90 25.85 -3.86
CA ALA A 992 20.72 25.94 -3.01
C ALA A 992 19.80 24.71 -3.19
N ALA A 993 19.58 24.27 -4.43
CA ALA A 993 18.79 23.06 -4.71
C ALA A 993 19.37 21.81 -4.02
N GLY A 994 20.70 21.65 -4.04
CA GLY A 994 21.39 20.55 -3.35
C GLY A 994 21.28 20.61 -1.83
N ASN A 995 21.50 21.80 -1.25
CA ASN A 995 21.32 22.02 0.19
C ASN A 995 19.89 21.70 0.62
N PHE A 996 18.90 22.15 -0.15
CA PHE A 996 17.48 21.91 0.11
C PHE A 996 17.12 20.42 0.03
N ALA A 997 17.50 19.72 -1.05
CA ALA A 997 17.22 18.30 -1.23
C ALA A 997 17.88 17.45 -0.12
N GLN A 998 19.11 17.75 0.26
CA GLN A 998 19.79 17.07 1.37
C GLN A 998 19.10 17.31 2.72
N GLN A 999 18.71 18.54 3.03
CA GLN A 999 18.01 18.88 4.29
C GLN A 999 16.59 18.28 4.35
N TRP A 1000 15.90 18.17 3.21
CA TRP A 1000 14.61 17.50 3.14
C TRP A 1000 14.76 16.00 3.40
N HIS A 1001 15.63 15.31 2.67
CA HIS A 1001 15.89 13.89 2.88
C HIS A 1001 16.38 13.60 4.32
N GLN A 1002 17.25 14.43 4.90
CA GLN A 1002 17.70 14.27 6.29
C GLN A 1002 16.58 14.39 7.35
N LYS A 1003 15.47 15.06 7.03
CA LYS A 1003 14.28 15.15 7.91
C LYS A 1003 13.25 14.07 7.61
N GLU A 1004 13.25 13.53 6.39
CA GLU A 1004 12.24 12.61 5.87
C GLU A 1004 12.92 11.52 5.03
N LEU A 1005 13.68 10.64 5.70
CA LEU A 1005 14.62 9.72 5.04
C LEU A 1005 13.96 8.83 3.97
N ALA A 1006 12.77 8.31 4.25
CA ALA A 1006 11.98 7.47 3.35
C ALA A 1006 11.06 8.24 2.38
N ASN A 1007 11.07 9.59 2.35
CA ASN A 1007 10.19 10.34 1.45
C ASN A 1007 10.65 10.17 -0.01
N VAL A 1008 9.78 9.56 -0.82
CA VAL A 1008 9.98 9.31 -2.25
C VAL A 1008 10.40 10.58 -3.00
N MET A 1009 9.75 11.71 -2.75
CA MET A 1009 10.05 12.96 -3.44
C MET A 1009 11.33 13.64 -2.96
N ALA A 1010 11.73 13.43 -1.69
CA ALA A 1010 13.03 13.87 -1.21
C ALA A 1010 14.17 13.07 -1.86
N LEU A 1011 13.99 11.76 -2.04
CA LEU A 1011 14.93 10.88 -2.74
C LEU A 1011 15.00 11.18 -4.25
N ILE A 1012 13.86 11.47 -4.90
CA ILE A 1012 13.84 11.93 -6.30
C ILE A 1012 14.56 13.28 -6.45
N ALA A 1013 14.30 14.26 -5.57
CA ALA A 1013 14.98 15.55 -5.60
C ALA A 1013 16.51 15.40 -5.37
N LEU A 1014 16.92 14.51 -4.48
CA LEU A 1014 18.33 14.20 -4.25
C LEU A 1014 18.98 13.57 -5.49
N GLY A 1015 18.28 12.66 -6.19
CA GLY A 1015 18.72 12.05 -7.45
C GLY A 1015 18.82 13.06 -8.60
N GLU A 1016 17.78 13.86 -8.83
CA GLU A 1016 17.76 14.92 -9.85
C GLU A 1016 18.85 15.97 -9.61
N TRP A 1017 19.16 16.29 -8.35
CA TRP A 1017 20.29 17.16 -8.02
C TRP A 1017 21.64 16.53 -8.40
N TYR A 1018 21.87 15.27 -8.04
CA TYR A 1018 23.10 14.56 -8.40
C TYR A 1018 23.28 14.42 -9.93
N GLU A 1019 22.19 14.24 -10.68
CA GLU A 1019 22.22 14.33 -12.15
C GLU A 1019 22.70 15.70 -12.64
N LYS A 1020 22.20 16.81 -12.06
CA LYS A 1020 22.65 18.16 -12.44
C LYS A 1020 24.09 18.47 -12.05
N THR A 1021 24.68 17.74 -11.09
CA THR A 1021 26.12 17.83 -10.80
C THR A 1021 26.96 16.81 -11.59
N GLY A 1022 26.35 15.97 -12.43
CA GLY A 1022 27.04 14.91 -13.20
C GLY A 1022 27.45 13.67 -12.39
N ASP A 1023 27.06 13.58 -11.11
CA ASP A 1023 27.38 12.44 -10.25
C ASP A 1023 26.28 11.36 -10.41
N THR A 1024 26.25 10.72 -11.58
CA THR A 1024 25.32 9.62 -11.86
C THR A 1024 25.54 8.45 -10.89
N ALA A 1025 26.73 8.34 -10.31
CA ALA A 1025 27.09 7.30 -9.35
C ALA A 1025 26.40 7.50 -8.00
N GLN A 1026 26.18 8.74 -7.55
CA GLN A 1026 25.36 9.06 -6.38
C GLN A 1026 23.87 9.16 -6.72
N ALA A 1027 23.49 9.63 -7.92
CA ALA A 1027 22.10 9.57 -8.39
C ALA A 1027 21.58 8.12 -8.39
N ALA A 1028 22.38 7.16 -8.87
CA ALA A 1028 22.05 5.74 -8.82
C ALA A 1028 21.85 5.19 -7.40
N ARG A 1029 22.53 5.73 -6.38
CA ARG A 1029 22.30 5.38 -4.96
C ARG A 1029 21.05 6.07 -4.41
N ALA A 1030 20.78 7.33 -4.78
CA ALA A 1030 19.53 8.00 -4.42
C ALA A 1030 18.30 7.24 -4.97
N TYR A 1031 18.34 6.81 -6.23
CA TYR A 1031 17.28 5.98 -6.82
C TYR A 1031 17.26 4.54 -6.29
N GLY A 1032 18.41 3.94 -5.99
CA GLY A 1032 18.48 2.65 -5.29
C GLY A 1032 17.86 2.68 -3.89
N SER A 1033 17.84 3.83 -3.22
CA SER A 1033 17.18 4.01 -1.92
C SER A 1033 15.66 3.81 -1.98
N LEU A 1034 15.03 4.07 -3.14
CA LEU A 1034 13.61 3.77 -3.35
C LEU A 1034 13.34 2.26 -3.35
N ILE A 1035 14.28 1.46 -3.87
CA ILE A 1035 14.23 -0.01 -3.85
C ILE A 1035 14.40 -0.53 -2.42
N ASP A 1036 15.21 0.16 -1.61
CA ASP A 1036 15.51 -0.20 -0.23
C ASP A 1036 14.35 0.05 0.73
N TYR A 1037 13.73 1.24 0.66
CA TYR A 1037 12.59 1.58 1.51
C TYR A 1037 11.27 0.91 1.08
N PHE A 1038 11.15 0.47 -0.19
CA PHE A 1038 9.90 -0.05 -0.74
C PHE A 1038 10.07 -1.38 -1.53
N PRO A 1039 10.73 -2.42 -1.00
CA PRO A 1039 11.12 -3.60 -1.77
C PRO A 1039 9.95 -4.46 -2.26
N ALA A 1040 8.78 -4.38 -1.62
CA ALA A 1040 7.55 -5.05 -2.03
C ALA A 1040 6.63 -4.24 -2.99
N ARG A 1041 7.03 -3.03 -3.40
CA ARG A 1041 6.28 -2.17 -4.35
C ARG A 1041 6.79 -2.36 -5.77
N ALA A 1042 5.97 -2.92 -6.65
CA ALA A 1042 6.33 -3.17 -8.05
C ALA A 1042 6.38 -1.86 -8.87
N ASP A 1043 5.48 -0.92 -8.56
CA ASP A 1043 5.52 0.49 -8.98
C ASP A 1043 6.77 1.21 -8.41
N ILE A 1044 7.03 1.00 -7.11
CA ILE A 1044 8.30 1.28 -6.40
C ILE A 1044 9.53 1.08 -7.31
N ARG A 1045 9.66 -0.20 -7.68
CA ARG A 1045 10.74 -0.77 -8.47
C ARG A 1045 10.75 -0.34 -9.93
N ARG A 1046 9.59 -0.06 -10.55
CA ARG A 1046 9.52 0.47 -11.93
C ARG A 1046 10.04 1.90 -12.00
N TRP A 1047 9.58 2.83 -11.16
CA TRP A 1047 10.13 4.20 -11.14
C TRP A 1047 11.62 4.25 -10.84
N ALA A 1048 12.10 3.45 -9.86
CA ALA A 1048 13.53 3.37 -9.59
C ALA A 1048 14.33 2.90 -10.83
N ALA A 1049 13.79 1.93 -11.58
CA ALA A 1049 14.42 1.42 -12.79
C ALA A 1049 14.35 2.41 -13.98
N GLU A 1050 13.26 3.14 -14.15
CA GLU A 1050 13.11 4.21 -15.15
C GLU A 1050 14.13 5.33 -14.93
N ARG A 1051 14.33 5.73 -13.67
CA ARG A 1051 15.34 6.72 -13.27
C ARG A 1051 16.77 6.21 -13.47
N LEU A 1052 17.03 4.92 -13.20
CA LEU A 1052 18.32 4.28 -13.50
C LEU A 1052 18.59 4.16 -15.01
N LEU A 1053 17.55 3.98 -15.84
CA LEU A 1053 17.65 3.95 -17.30
C LEU A 1053 17.98 5.35 -17.87
N SER A 1054 17.35 6.42 -17.38
CA SER A 1054 17.64 7.78 -17.86
C SER A 1054 19.07 8.26 -17.58
N ILE A 1055 19.74 7.70 -16.56
CA ILE A 1055 21.16 8.00 -16.26
C ILE A 1055 22.14 6.94 -16.79
N ASN A 1056 21.64 5.87 -17.43
CA ASN A 1056 22.38 4.70 -17.93
C ASN A 1056 23.56 4.26 -17.03
N THR A 1057 23.31 4.18 -15.71
CA THR A 1057 24.32 3.91 -14.68
C THR A 1057 23.78 2.84 -13.73
N GLU A 1058 24.61 1.86 -13.34
CA GLU A 1058 24.19 0.65 -12.61
C GLU A 1058 23.06 -0.13 -13.30
N SER A 1059 23.14 -0.33 -14.63
CA SER A 1059 22.07 -0.93 -15.45
C SER A 1059 21.61 -2.33 -14.98
N TRP A 1060 22.46 -3.07 -14.25
CA TRP A 1060 22.09 -4.32 -13.59
C TRP A 1060 21.01 -4.13 -12.50
N LEU A 1061 21.00 -3.00 -11.80
CA LEU A 1061 20.04 -2.69 -10.73
C LEU A 1061 18.67 -2.34 -11.33
N SER A 1062 18.65 -1.67 -12.48
CA SER A 1062 17.43 -1.49 -13.27
C SER A 1062 16.84 -2.85 -13.67
N ILE A 1063 17.65 -3.76 -14.23
CA ILE A 1063 17.25 -5.13 -14.58
C ILE A 1063 16.73 -5.91 -13.35
N ASP A 1064 17.45 -5.91 -12.23
CA ASP A 1064 17.05 -6.61 -11.00
C ASP A 1064 15.72 -6.07 -10.44
N SER A 1065 15.58 -4.75 -10.41
CA SER A 1065 14.36 -4.06 -9.98
C SER A 1065 13.18 -4.42 -10.89
N LEU A 1066 13.37 -4.42 -12.21
CA LEU A 1066 12.34 -4.75 -13.20
C LEU A 1066 11.96 -6.23 -13.19
N LYS A 1067 12.91 -7.14 -13.02
CA LYS A 1067 12.62 -8.56 -12.78
C LYS A 1067 11.69 -8.72 -11.58
N LYS A 1068 12.07 -8.16 -10.44
CA LYS A 1068 11.28 -8.25 -9.20
C LYS A 1068 9.91 -7.56 -9.33
N ALA A 1069 9.82 -6.48 -10.10
CA ALA A 1069 8.53 -5.85 -10.42
C ALA A 1069 7.63 -6.73 -11.31
N VAL A 1070 8.20 -7.45 -12.28
CA VAL A 1070 7.48 -8.42 -13.14
C VAL A 1070 7.09 -9.68 -12.36
N GLU A 1071 7.95 -10.17 -11.46
CA GLU A 1071 7.65 -11.29 -10.55
C GLU A 1071 6.52 -10.92 -9.57
N GLN A 1072 6.48 -9.68 -9.09
CA GLN A 1072 5.42 -9.16 -8.19
C GLN A 1072 4.10 -8.82 -8.91
N ARG A 1073 4.17 -8.32 -10.15
CA ARG A 1073 3.03 -7.89 -10.99
C ARG A 1073 3.20 -8.37 -12.45
N PRO A 1074 3.07 -9.68 -12.72
CA PRO A 1074 3.26 -10.26 -14.06
C PRO A 1074 2.13 -9.93 -15.04
N ASP A 1075 1.07 -9.29 -14.55
CA ASP A 1075 -0.07 -8.71 -15.26
C ASP A 1075 0.20 -7.30 -15.81
N HIS A 1076 1.33 -6.66 -15.46
CA HIS A 1076 1.62 -5.29 -15.86
C HIS A 1076 2.53 -5.21 -17.10
N PRO A 1077 2.04 -4.80 -18.29
CA PRO A 1077 2.81 -4.87 -19.54
C PRO A 1077 4.01 -3.93 -19.57
N SER A 1078 3.92 -2.77 -18.90
CA SER A 1078 5.02 -1.79 -18.79
C SER A 1078 6.25 -2.38 -18.10
N GLY A 1079 6.07 -3.32 -17.15
CA GLY A 1079 7.18 -4.02 -16.49
C GLY A 1079 7.94 -4.94 -17.44
N HIS A 1080 7.22 -5.75 -18.23
CA HIS A 1080 7.81 -6.61 -19.27
C HIS A 1080 8.50 -5.79 -20.37
N TYR A 1081 7.88 -4.68 -20.79
CA TYR A 1081 8.43 -3.75 -21.76
C TYR A 1081 9.75 -3.15 -21.27
N LEU A 1082 9.76 -2.53 -20.09
CA LEU A 1082 10.95 -1.93 -19.50
C LEU A 1082 12.05 -2.96 -19.27
N LEU A 1083 11.72 -4.17 -18.81
CA LEU A 1083 12.69 -5.25 -18.62
C LEU A 1083 13.36 -5.66 -19.95
N ALA A 1084 12.59 -5.71 -21.04
CA ALA A 1084 13.14 -5.98 -22.36
C ALA A 1084 14.05 -4.87 -22.87
N ILE A 1085 13.70 -3.59 -22.69
CA ILE A 1085 14.59 -2.47 -23.05
C ILE A 1085 15.84 -2.48 -22.15
N ALA A 1086 15.72 -2.71 -20.84
CA ALA A 1086 16.87 -2.79 -19.93
C ALA A 1086 17.83 -3.93 -20.29
N TYR A 1087 17.31 -5.08 -20.74
CA TYR A 1087 18.15 -6.14 -21.32
C TYR A 1087 18.78 -5.73 -22.66
N TRP A 1088 18.07 -4.98 -23.51
CA TRP A 1088 18.58 -4.52 -24.81
C TRP A 1088 19.75 -3.53 -24.65
N GLU A 1089 19.58 -2.49 -23.83
CA GLU A 1089 20.64 -1.50 -23.53
C GLU A 1089 21.84 -2.15 -22.83
N ALA A 1090 21.63 -3.20 -22.03
CA ALA A 1090 22.69 -4.01 -21.43
C ALA A 1090 23.30 -5.07 -22.38
N GLY A 1091 22.99 -5.05 -23.69
CA GLY A 1091 23.52 -5.99 -24.69
C GLY A 1091 23.03 -7.43 -24.58
N GLN A 1092 22.08 -7.72 -23.68
CA GLN A 1092 21.54 -9.06 -23.41
C GLN A 1092 20.38 -9.39 -24.37
N TYR A 1093 20.61 -9.19 -25.67
CA TYR A 1093 19.57 -9.22 -26.73
C TYR A 1093 18.71 -10.49 -26.72
N LYS A 1094 19.29 -11.66 -26.38
CA LYS A 1094 18.53 -12.91 -26.24
C LYS A 1094 17.39 -12.78 -25.21
N LYS A 1095 17.72 -12.26 -24.01
CA LYS A 1095 16.76 -12.06 -22.93
C LYS A 1095 15.75 -10.97 -23.25
N ALA A 1096 16.15 -9.91 -23.96
CA ALA A 1096 15.24 -8.86 -24.42
C ALA A 1096 14.13 -9.43 -25.33
N VAL A 1097 14.52 -10.20 -26.35
CA VAL A 1097 13.59 -10.89 -27.25
C VAL A 1097 12.74 -11.91 -26.50
N GLU A 1098 13.33 -12.77 -25.68
CA GLU A 1098 12.59 -13.81 -24.95
C GLU A 1098 11.62 -13.24 -23.91
N THR A 1099 11.94 -12.09 -23.29
CA THR A 1099 11.00 -11.35 -22.41
C THR A 1099 9.79 -10.85 -23.20
N LEU A 1100 9.98 -10.27 -24.39
CA LEU A 1100 8.86 -9.82 -25.22
C LEU A 1100 8.02 -10.98 -25.78
N GLN A 1101 8.63 -12.13 -26.12
CA GLN A 1101 7.89 -13.33 -26.50
C GLN A 1101 6.98 -13.80 -25.36
N ALA A 1102 7.56 -14.04 -24.17
CA ALA A 1102 6.81 -14.49 -22.98
C ALA A 1102 5.77 -13.48 -22.47
N ALA A 1103 5.93 -12.19 -22.81
CA ALA A 1103 4.94 -11.15 -22.54
C ALA A 1103 3.75 -11.18 -23.53
N LEU A 1104 3.99 -11.45 -24.82
CA LEU A 1104 2.94 -11.50 -25.85
C LEU A 1104 1.95 -12.67 -25.66
N GLU A 1105 2.44 -13.77 -25.08
CA GLU A 1105 1.65 -14.95 -24.70
C GLU A 1105 0.65 -14.67 -23.56
N ARG A 1106 0.91 -13.67 -22.70
CA ARG A 1106 0.04 -13.31 -21.57
C ARG A 1106 -1.22 -12.62 -22.04
N ASP A 1107 -2.26 -12.61 -21.22
CA ASP A 1107 -3.41 -11.73 -21.43
C ASP A 1107 -3.29 -10.46 -20.59
N TYR A 1108 -3.82 -9.35 -21.12
CA TYR A 1108 -3.77 -8.02 -20.50
C TYR A 1108 -5.14 -7.31 -20.61
N PRO A 1109 -6.21 -7.78 -19.94
CA PRO A 1109 -7.58 -7.28 -20.17
C PRO A 1109 -7.78 -5.77 -20.04
N ARG A 1110 -7.01 -5.12 -19.15
CA ARG A 1110 -7.04 -3.65 -18.97
C ARG A 1110 -6.29 -2.90 -20.07
N PHE A 1111 -5.23 -3.47 -20.62
CA PHE A 1111 -4.26 -2.77 -21.48
C PHE A 1111 -4.46 -3.16 -22.94
N LYS A 1112 -5.55 -2.69 -23.56
CA LYS A 1112 -5.97 -3.05 -24.93
C LYS A 1112 -4.87 -2.87 -26.00
N ALA A 1113 -3.94 -1.94 -25.80
CA ALA A 1113 -2.82 -1.68 -26.72
C ALA A 1113 -1.54 -2.52 -26.44
N ALA A 1114 -1.45 -3.23 -25.31
CA ALA A 1114 -0.21 -3.86 -24.85
C ALA A 1114 0.39 -4.85 -25.86
N LYS A 1115 -0.42 -5.75 -26.41
CA LYS A 1115 0.06 -6.74 -27.40
C LYS A 1115 0.61 -6.07 -28.66
N ARG A 1116 -0.03 -4.97 -29.14
CA ARG A 1116 0.48 -4.17 -30.25
C ARG A 1116 1.81 -3.49 -29.90
N MET A 1117 1.87 -2.82 -28.74
CA MET A 1117 3.05 -2.13 -28.25
C MET A 1117 4.28 -3.07 -28.16
N LEU A 1118 4.09 -4.25 -27.55
CA LEU A 1118 5.11 -5.28 -27.39
C LEU A 1118 5.54 -5.88 -28.74
N ALA A 1119 4.58 -6.22 -29.62
CA ALA A 1119 4.87 -6.83 -30.92
C ALA A 1119 5.62 -5.89 -31.88
N GLU A 1120 5.24 -4.61 -31.94
CA GLU A 1120 5.97 -3.60 -32.73
C GLU A 1120 7.42 -3.42 -32.21
N THR A 1121 7.63 -3.52 -30.89
CA THR A 1121 8.98 -3.42 -30.28
C THR A 1121 9.83 -4.66 -30.58
N LEU A 1122 9.24 -5.84 -30.48
CA LEU A 1122 9.89 -7.10 -30.84
C LEU A 1122 10.27 -7.12 -32.32
N ALA A 1123 9.39 -6.66 -33.22
CA ALA A 1123 9.66 -6.55 -34.64
C ALA A 1123 10.85 -5.62 -34.95
N LEU A 1124 10.99 -4.52 -34.22
CA LEU A 1124 12.14 -3.62 -34.33
C LEU A 1124 13.44 -4.28 -33.85
N MET A 1125 13.43 -4.95 -32.69
CA MET A 1125 14.60 -5.69 -32.18
C MET A 1125 15.04 -6.81 -33.14
N LEU A 1126 14.10 -7.63 -33.63
CA LEU A 1126 14.39 -8.70 -34.59
C LEU A 1126 14.95 -8.16 -35.91
N THR A 1127 14.39 -7.06 -36.43
CA THR A 1127 14.92 -6.39 -37.63
C THR A 1127 16.36 -5.95 -37.43
N ARG A 1128 16.70 -5.39 -36.26
CA ARG A 1128 18.06 -4.95 -35.96
C ARG A 1128 19.03 -6.14 -35.82
N LEU A 1129 18.65 -7.22 -35.13
CA LEU A 1129 19.49 -8.42 -35.00
C LEU A 1129 19.71 -9.11 -36.35
N GLU A 1130 18.74 -9.08 -37.25
CA GLU A 1130 18.91 -9.60 -38.62
C GLU A 1130 19.85 -8.71 -39.45
N GLN A 1131 19.70 -7.38 -39.38
CA GLN A 1131 20.60 -6.43 -40.05
C GLN A 1131 22.06 -6.52 -39.56
N GLN A 1132 22.27 -6.95 -38.32
CA GLN A 1132 23.61 -7.25 -37.77
C GLN A 1132 24.08 -8.68 -38.04
N GLN A 1133 23.29 -9.51 -38.72
CA GLN A 1133 23.53 -10.95 -38.95
C GLN A 1133 23.66 -11.78 -37.65
N GLN A 1134 23.18 -11.23 -36.53
CA GLN A 1134 23.25 -11.85 -35.21
C GLN A 1134 22.05 -12.75 -34.88
N LEU A 1135 20.92 -12.56 -35.56
CA LEU A 1135 19.66 -13.25 -35.23
C LEU A 1135 19.81 -14.78 -35.16
N GLY A 1136 20.34 -15.41 -36.22
CA GLY A 1136 20.55 -16.87 -36.26
C GLY A 1136 21.69 -17.37 -35.36
N ALA A 1137 22.63 -16.51 -34.96
CA ALA A 1137 23.68 -16.87 -34.00
C ALA A 1137 23.20 -16.86 -32.55
N ILE A 1138 22.23 -15.97 -32.23
CA ILE A 1138 21.59 -15.91 -30.91
C ILE A 1138 20.48 -16.96 -30.78
N PHE A 1139 19.82 -17.28 -31.89
CA PHE A 1139 18.67 -18.17 -31.99
C PHE A 1139 18.78 -19.16 -33.16
N PRO A 1140 19.69 -20.15 -33.10
CA PRO A 1140 19.84 -21.14 -34.17
C PRO A 1140 18.57 -21.99 -34.38
N ASP A 1141 17.87 -22.33 -33.28
CA ASP A 1141 16.73 -23.26 -33.29
C ASP A 1141 15.35 -22.58 -33.35
N LYS A 1142 15.28 -21.25 -33.57
CA LYS A 1142 14.00 -20.51 -33.67
C LYS A 1142 13.90 -19.76 -35.00
N SER A 1143 12.89 -20.09 -35.80
CA SER A 1143 12.41 -19.22 -36.86
C SER A 1143 11.51 -18.13 -36.29
N PHE A 1144 11.62 -16.91 -36.80
CA PHE A 1144 10.76 -15.78 -36.44
C PHE A 1144 10.03 -15.28 -37.69
N ASN A 1145 8.75 -14.97 -37.57
CA ASN A 1145 7.97 -14.28 -38.60
C ASN A 1145 7.56 -12.90 -38.08
N TRP A 1146 8.07 -11.83 -38.70
CA TRP A 1146 7.76 -10.45 -38.32
C TRP A 1146 7.80 -9.52 -39.52
N LYS A 1147 7.05 -8.42 -39.46
CA LYS A 1147 7.13 -7.34 -40.45
C LYS A 1147 8.41 -6.53 -40.21
N LYS A 1148 9.40 -6.71 -41.09
CA LYS A 1148 10.68 -5.99 -41.04
C LYS A 1148 10.49 -4.49 -41.20
N ALA A 1149 11.22 -3.70 -40.40
CA ALA A 1149 11.23 -2.25 -40.53
C ALA A 1149 12.23 -1.80 -41.62
N THR A 1150 11.71 -1.34 -42.76
CA THR A 1150 12.52 -0.83 -43.89
C THR A 1150 12.73 0.68 -43.85
N GLN A 1151 11.88 1.40 -43.12
CA GLN A 1151 11.83 2.86 -43.02
C GLN A 1151 12.21 3.33 -41.61
N ARG A 1152 12.54 4.61 -41.49
CA ARG A 1152 12.66 5.30 -40.19
C ARG A 1152 11.37 5.16 -39.38
N GLN A 1153 11.48 4.95 -38.07
CA GLN A 1153 10.32 5.00 -37.16
C GLN A 1153 10.65 5.82 -35.91
N LEU A 1154 9.69 6.60 -35.43
CA LEU A 1154 9.73 7.24 -34.13
C LEU A 1154 8.53 6.73 -33.32
N ARG A 1155 8.82 6.13 -32.16
CA ARG A 1155 7.80 5.63 -31.24
C ARG A 1155 7.97 6.34 -29.90
N LEU A 1156 6.89 6.92 -29.42
CA LEU A 1156 6.81 7.67 -28.17
C LEU A 1156 5.90 6.89 -27.24
N LEU A 1157 6.40 6.51 -26.07
CA LEU A 1157 5.67 5.70 -25.10
C LEU A 1157 5.61 6.45 -23.77
N LEU A 1158 4.42 6.93 -23.40
CA LEU A 1158 4.16 7.54 -22.11
C LEU A 1158 3.68 6.47 -21.14
N MET A 1159 4.41 6.28 -20.05
CA MET A 1159 4.11 5.26 -19.03
C MET A 1159 3.99 5.96 -17.67
N TRP A 1160 3.03 5.56 -16.85
CA TRP A 1160 2.83 6.06 -15.49
C TRP A 1160 2.24 4.97 -14.60
N GLU A 1161 2.61 4.99 -13.32
CA GLU A 1161 2.45 3.83 -12.42
C GLU A 1161 1.58 4.15 -11.19
N THR A 1162 0.64 5.08 -11.34
CA THR A 1162 -0.27 5.55 -10.28
C THR A 1162 -1.72 5.16 -10.56
N ASP A 1163 -2.38 4.67 -9.51
CA ASP A 1163 -3.71 4.07 -9.56
C ASP A 1163 -4.83 5.12 -9.61
N ALA A 1164 -5.85 4.87 -10.45
CA ALA A 1164 -6.99 5.77 -10.69
C ALA A 1164 -6.64 7.18 -11.23
N ASN A 1165 -5.45 7.37 -11.81
CA ASN A 1165 -5.04 8.58 -12.51
C ASN A 1165 -5.60 8.65 -13.95
N ASP A 1166 -5.65 9.86 -14.52
CA ASP A 1166 -6.07 10.14 -15.90
C ASP A 1166 -5.08 11.12 -16.56
N VAL A 1167 -4.45 10.69 -17.66
CA VAL A 1167 -3.20 11.26 -18.19
C VAL A 1167 -3.22 11.29 -19.72
N ASP A 1168 -3.64 12.42 -20.29
CA ASP A 1168 -3.61 12.59 -21.75
C ASP A 1168 -2.17 12.72 -22.26
N PHE A 1169 -1.87 12.01 -23.34
CA PHE A 1169 -0.64 12.19 -24.10
C PHE A 1169 -0.84 13.21 -25.25
N HIS A 1170 -0.13 14.34 -25.18
CA HIS A 1170 -0.22 15.42 -26.18
C HIS A 1170 1.06 15.50 -27.03
N ILE A 1171 0.91 15.41 -28.36
CA ILE A 1171 2.01 15.51 -29.32
C ILE A 1171 1.71 16.64 -30.32
N TYR A 1172 2.68 17.52 -30.55
CA TYR A 1172 2.60 18.59 -31.54
C TYR A 1172 3.73 18.45 -32.57
N ASP A 1173 3.43 18.67 -33.85
CA ASP A 1173 4.45 18.75 -34.89
C ASP A 1173 5.03 20.17 -35.07
N ASN A 1174 6.01 20.31 -35.97
CA ASN A 1174 6.63 21.61 -36.25
C ASN A 1174 5.68 22.65 -36.89
N GLN A 1175 4.54 22.23 -37.44
CA GLN A 1175 3.47 23.09 -37.97
C GLN A 1175 2.38 23.41 -36.93
N GLN A 1176 2.55 22.97 -35.69
CA GLN A 1176 1.60 23.10 -34.57
C GLN A 1176 0.30 22.29 -34.75
N HIS A 1177 0.25 21.31 -35.65
CA HIS A 1177 -0.82 20.31 -35.59
C HIS A 1177 -0.69 19.52 -34.29
N HIS A 1178 -1.83 19.14 -33.71
CA HIS A 1178 -1.91 18.55 -32.38
C HIS A 1178 -2.61 17.18 -32.44
N ALA A 1179 -2.02 16.19 -31.78
CA ALA A 1179 -2.63 14.89 -31.54
C ALA A 1179 -2.74 14.58 -30.03
N TYR A 1180 -3.88 14.03 -29.64
CA TYR A 1180 -4.32 13.71 -28.27
C TYR A 1180 -5.53 12.77 -28.31
N TYR A 1181 -6.21 12.50 -27.19
CA TYR A 1181 -7.28 11.48 -27.13
C TYR A 1181 -8.44 11.68 -28.11
N SER A 1182 -8.82 12.91 -28.47
CA SER A 1182 -9.90 13.11 -29.44
C SER A 1182 -9.35 13.08 -30.88
N GLN A 1183 -8.25 13.80 -31.13
CA GLN A 1183 -7.56 13.86 -32.41
C GLN A 1183 -6.36 12.90 -32.43
N LYS A 1184 -6.61 11.60 -32.58
CA LYS A 1184 -5.59 10.54 -32.45
C LYS A 1184 -4.54 10.46 -33.59
N ARG A 1185 -4.43 11.45 -34.48
CA ARG A 1185 -3.52 11.45 -35.65
C ARG A 1185 -3.00 12.86 -35.97
N LEU A 1186 -1.75 12.94 -36.44
CA LEU A 1186 -1.17 14.15 -37.02
C LEU A 1186 -1.26 14.14 -38.55
N PRO A 1187 -1.50 15.28 -39.23
CA PRO A 1187 -1.39 15.39 -40.69
C PRO A 1187 0.02 15.07 -41.21
N SER A 1188 1.05 15.36 -40.42
CA SER A 1188 2.46 14.99 -40.68
C SER A 1188 2.77 13.49 -40.52
N GLY A 1189 1.76 12.67 -40.20
CA GLY A 1189 1.88 11.23 -40.03
C GLY A 1189 2.00 10.78 -38.57
N GLY A 1190 1.56 9.55 -38.33
CA GLY A 1190 1.56 8.89 -37.02
C GLY A 1190 0.22 8.90 -36.30
N SER A 1191 0.09 8.03 -35.30
CA SER A 1191 -1.17 7.81 -34.58
C SER A 1191 -0.98 7.44 -33.11
N LEU A 1192 -1.85 7.99 -32.25
CA LEU A 1192 -2.11 7.54 -30.89
C LEU A 1192 -3.04 6.31 -30.97
N TYR A 1193 -2.68 5.20 -30.32
CA TYR A 1193 -3.49 3.97 -30.37
C TYR A 1193 -3.84 3.37 -28.99
N ALA A 1194 -3.62 4.16 -27.94
CA ALA A 1194 -4.08 3.92 -26.58
C ALA A 1194 -4.75 5.22 -26.07
N ASP A 1195 -5.56 5.09 -25.03
CA ASP A 1195 -6.40 6.14 -24.42
C ASP A 1195 -6.88 5.54 -23.09
N ILE A 1196 -6.18 5.84 -21.99
CA ILE A 1196 -6.29 5.08 -20.72
C ILE A 1196 -6.64 5.99 -19.54
N ARG A 1197 -7.95 6.17 -19.33
CA ARG A 1197 -8.52 7.11 -18.34
C ARG A 1197 -8.84 6.50 -16.97
N THR A 1198 -8.20 5.38 -16.62
CA THR A 1198 -8.62 4.53 -15.47
C THR A 1198 -7.45 3.96 -14.66
N GLY A 1199 -6.38 4.73 -14.47
CA GLY A 1199 -5.17 4.31 -13.77
C GLY A 1199 -3.97 4.12 -14.70
N TYR A 1200 -3.21 3.05 -14.46
CA TYR A 1200 -1.93 2.73 -15.13
C TYR A 1200 -1.87 2.96 -16.65
N GLY A 1201 -0.79 3.58 -17.11
CA GLY A 1201 -0.39 3.57 -18.53
C GLY A 1201 0.00 2.17 -19.03
N PRO A 1202 0.29 1.98 -20.33
CA PRO A 1202 0.97 2.98 -21.16
C PRO A 1202 0.16 3.49 -22.36
N GLU A 1203 0.41 4.75 -22.74
CA GLU A 1203 0.01 5.30 -24.02
C GLU A 1203 1.15 5.31 -25.04
N CYS A 1204 0.83 5.06 -26.32
CA CYS A 1204 1.82 5.01 -27.39
C CYS A 1204 1.37 5.79 -28.62
N PHE A 1205 2.24 6.70 -29.07
CA PHE A 1205 2.20 7.36 -30.36
C PHE A 1205 3.30 6.77 -31.25
N SER A 1206 2.98 6.35 -32.47
CA SER A 1206 3.97 5.80 -33.41
C SER A 1206 3.88 6.49 -34.76
N ILE A 1207 5.04 6.87 -35.31
CA ILE A 1207 5.22 7.58 -36.58
C ILE A 1207 6.15 6.75 -37.48
N SER A 1208 5.68 6.43 -38.69
CA SER A 1208 6.53 5.91 -39.77
C SER A 1208 7.02 7.06 -40.63
N GLU A 1209 8.31 7.04 -41.01
CA GLU A 1209 8.99 8.15 -41.69
C GLU A 1209 8.74 9.55 -41.05
N PRO A 1210 9.14 9.75 -39.78
CA PRO A 1210 9.03 11.06 -39.13
C PRO A 1210 9.80 12.13 -39.92
N LYS A 1211 9.10 13.22 -40.25
CA LYS A 1211 9.59 14.33 -41.11
C LYS A 1211 9.32 15.72 -40.54
N ALA A 1212 8.35 15.86 -39.62
CA ALA A 1212 7.90 17.15 -39.10
C ALA A 1212 8.58 17.51 -37.76
N PHE A 1213 9.90 17.28 -37.68
CA PHE A 1213 10.72 17.62 -36.53
C PHE A 1213 10.85 19.15 -36.35
N PRO A 1214 10.94 19.67 -35.12
CA PRO A 1214 10.90 18.92 -33.85
C PRO A 1214 9.47 18.66 -33.38
N TYR A 1215 9.21 17.44 -32.90
CA TYR A 1215 7.94 17.11 -32.24
C TYR A 1215 7.98 17.59 -30.78
N ARG A 1216 7.04 18.43 -30.35
CA ARG A 1216 6.92 18.89 -28.95
C ARG A 1216 5.94 17.99 -28.21
N ILE A 1217 6.28 17.57 -27.00
CA ILE A 1217 5.53 16.56 -26.26
C ILE A 1217 5.14 17.09 -24.88
N GLN A 1218 3.89 16.88 -24.49
CA GLN A 1218 3.38 17.16 -23.15
C GLN A 1218 2.62 15.95 -22.59
N ALA A 1219 2.57 15.83 -21.27
CA ALA A 1219 1.54 15.07 -20.57
C ALA A 1219 0.61 16.04 -19.84
N HIS A 1220 -0.70 15.77 -19.84
CA HIS A 1220 -1.70 16.58 -19.16
C HIS A 1220 -2.46 15.73 -18.13
N TYR A 1221 -2.44 16.17 -16.88
CA TYR A 1221 -3.08 15.47 -15.76
C TYR A 1221 -4.49 15.99 -15.52
N TYR A 1222 -5.51 15.20 -15.84
CA TYR A 1222 -6.90 15.53 -15.52
C TYR A 1222 -7.26 15.12 -14.08
N ASN A 1223 -6.70 13.99 -13.63
CA ASN A 1223 -6.96 13.43 -12.32
C ASN A 1223 -5.68 12.79 -11.77
N MET A 1224 -5.19 13.34 -10.66
CA MET A 1224 -4.01 12.92 -9.91
C MET A 1224 -4.21 11.62 -9.10
N GLY A 1225 -5.45 11.13 -9.00
CA GLY A 1225 -5.81 9.96 -8.21
C GLY A 1225 -5.62 10.17 -6.69
N PRO A 1226 -5.87 9.13 -5.88
CA PRO A 1226 -5.66 9.20 -4.43
C PRO A 1226 -4.17 9.30 -4.05
N MET A 1227 -3.25 9.09 -5.01
CA MET A 1227 -1.81 9.08 -4.77
C MET A 1227 -1.22 10.46 -4.45
N GLY A 1228 -1.89 11.57 -4.77
CA GLY A 1228 -1.42 12.92 -4.45
C GLY A 1228 -0.16 13.37 -5.23
N TYR A 1229 0.34 12.51 -6.10
CA TYR A 1229 1.24 12.82 -7.22
C TYR A 1229 0.97 11.83 -8.35
N GLY A 1230 1.51 12.14 -9.51
CA GLY A 1230 1.68 11.27 -10.67
C GLY A 1230 3.15 11.20 -11.05
N MET A 1231 3.63 10.00 -11.36
CA MET A 1231 5.00 9.75 -11.80
C MET A 1231 5.06 8.68 -12.89
N GLY A 1232 6.07 8.83 -13.74
CA GLY A 1232 6.31 7.94 -14.87
C GLY A 1232 7.43 8.43 -15.78
N VAL A 1233 7.45 7.91 -17.00
CA VAL A 1233 8.48 8.18 -18.00
C VAL A 1233 7.89 8.29 -19.41
N LEU A 1234 8.45 9.20 -20.20
CA LEU A 1234 8.37 9.13 -21.65
C LEU A 1234 9.60 8.38 -22.17
N HIS A 1235 9.39 7.23 -22.80
CA HIS A 1235 10.43 6.55 -23.59
C HIS A 1235 10.28 6.95 -25.06
N VAL A 1236 11.34 7.55 -25.61
CA VAL A 1236 11.48 7.93 -27.01
C VAL A 1236 12.36 6.86 -27.68
N LEU A 1237 11.74 6.00 -28.48
CA LEU A 1237 12.42 4.94 -29.21
C LEU A 1237 12.50 5.31 -30.70
N LYS A 1238 13.70 5.66 -31.16
CA LYS A 1238 14.01 5.89 -32.58
C LYS A 1238 14.52 4.60 -33.22
N TYR A 1239 14.04 4.31 -34.42
CA TYR A 1239 14.61 3.30 -35.31
C TYR A 1239 15.08 3.93 -36.63
N GLU A 1240 16.35 3.72 -36.94
CA GLU A 1240 17.01 4.16 -38.17
C GLU A 1240 17.60 2.93 -38.89
N PRO A 1241 17.28 2.67 -40.17
CA PRO A 1241 17.80 1.50 -40.90
C PRO A 1241 19.33 1.39 -40.99
N LYS A 1242 20.08 2.49 -40.75
CA LYS A 1242 21.55 2.51 -40.76
C LYS A 1242 22.18 2.37 -39.37
N THR A 1243 21.70 3.12 -38.38
CA THR A 1243 22.30 3.16 -37.02
C THR A 1243 21.64 2.20 -36.04
N GLY A 1244 20.41 1.77 -36.27
CA GLY A 1244 19.68 0.78 -35.46
C GLY A 1244 18.65 1.42 -34.54
N LEU A 1245 18.56 0.92 -33.30
CA LEU A 1245 17.67 1.46 -32.26
C LEU A 1245 18.43 2.44 -31.36
N ASN A 1246 17.75 3.51 -30.98
CA ASN A 1246 18.23 4.51 -30.01
C ASN A 1246 17.09 4.82 -29.02
N SER A 1247 17.40 4.75 -27.74
CA SER A 1247 16.48 4.85 -26.61
C SER A 1247 16.80 6.09 -25.79
N GLU A 1248 15.83 6.99 -25.60
CA GLU A 1248 15.95 8.14 -24.70
C GLU A 1248 14.80 8.11 -23.68
N PHE A 1249 15.13 8.21 -22.39
CA PHE A 1249 14.16 8.20 -21.29
C PHE A 1249 14.04 9.59 -20.66
N ARG A 1250 12.81 10.08 -20.53
CA ARG A 1250 12.47 11.37 -19.92
C ARG A 1250 11.49 11.16 -18.75
N PRO A 1251 11.98 10.94 -17.53
CA PRO A 1251 11.14 10.81 -16.34
C PRO A 1251 10.39 12.11 -16.04
N PHE A 1252 9.20 12.01 -15.45
CA PHE A 1252 8.40 13.16 -15.07
C PHE A 1252 7.68 12.98 -13.73
N VAL A 1253 7.28 14.12 -13.15
CA VAL A 1253 6.55 14.22 -11.90
C VAL A 1253 5.51 15.33 -12.05
N VAL A 1254 4.30 15.09 -11.54
CA VAL A 1254 3.18 16.05 -11.49
C VAL A 1254 2.38 15.83 -10.21
N MET A 1255 1.77 16.88 -9.66
CA MET A 1255 1.19 16.92 -8.32
C MET A 1255 -0.06 17.82 -8.26
N LYS A 1256 -0.71 18.04 -9.40
CA LYS A 1256 -1.87 18.94 -9.50
C LYS A 1256 -2.74 18.61 -10.71
N ASP A 1257 -4.04 18.62 -10.50
CA ASP A 1257 -5.05 18.45 -11.55
C ASP A 1257 -5.11 19.68 -12.48
N GLY A 1258 -5.38 19.44 -13.76
CA GLY A 1258 -5.34 20.43 -14.85
C GLY A 1258 -3.92 20.90 -15.22
N ALA A 1259 -2.87 20.23 -14.73
CA ALA A 1259 -1.49 20.66 -14.96
C ALA A 1259 -0.85 19.96 -16.16
N TYR A 1260 -0.11 20.73 -16.96
CA TYR A 1260 0.69 20.25 -18.08
C TYR A 1260 2.16 20.12 -17.69
N VAL A 1261 2.79 19.01 -18.07
CA VAL A 1261 4.25 18.85 -18.00
C VAL A 1261 4.83 18.88 -19.41
N GLU A 1262 5.78 19.78 -19.68
CA GLU A 1262 6.59 19.72 -20.89
C GLU A 1262 7.56 18.54 -20.81
N LEU A 1263 7.44 17.59 -21.73
CA LEU A 1263 8.37 16.45 -21.88
C LEU A 1263 9.45 16.75 -22.95
N GLY A 1264 9.64 18.03 -23.23
CA GLY A 1264 10.63 18.57 -24.16
C GLY A 1264 10.24 18.45 -25.64
N LYS A 1265 11.26 18.52 -26.49
CA LYS A 1265 11.17 18.34 -27.93
C LYS A 1265 11.96 17.11 -28.35
N VAL A 1266 11.46 16.36 -29.32
CA VAL A 1266 12.23 15.33 -30.03
C VAL A 1266 12.66 15.95 -31.36
N ASN A 1267 13.97 16.13 -31.52
CA ASN A 1267 14.61 16.55 -32.77
C ASN A 1267 14.84 15.33 -33.68
N GLU A 1268 15.35 15.54 -34.91
CA GLU A 1268 15.69 14.45 -35.84
C GLU A 1268 16.64 13.41 -35.23
#